data_AF-A0A927APN7-F1
#
_entry.id   AF-A0A927APN7-F1
#
_cell.length_a   1.000
_cell.length_b   1.000
_cell.length_c   1.000
_cell.angle_alpha   90.00
_cell.angle_beta   90.00
_cell.angle_gamma   90.00
#
_symmetry.space_group_name_H-M   'P 1'
#
loop_
_entity.id
_entity.type
_entity.pdbx_description
1 polymer ?
#
loop_
_entity_poly.entity_id
_entity_poly.type
_entity_poly.pdbx_seq_one_letter_code
_entity_poly.pdbx_strand_id
1 'polypeptide(L)'
;MPRYNEYETRLHRIVLHSADVLPEKVGTYLSELAKSRNYDTKKDVVSKIQDFKPLVDSIPKEFVDFVITVLIEKPINPESHTSISRQITPSLEDRNFGIEEIFDFFPPAPVQGPFLYLLLNNEDEGLRLVHALANAASEKWREYKQRKEFDQPALTPLPVTINLPSGIREFWGDTEVYCWFRGTTVGSYPVISALMALEEWMERQIEAGRDVESLVEKVLRGSNSVAVLGICLSMALAYPEKCLKVALPIASSPDIWEMDISRLVHESSNSWDGLKEWEWDESKKLYYEVLERRNKRPQRSQEIRGLAMHYILSKDRSLRVPFEQAVEKFTENLPFRYQEEKSDPNAVAALREKMENYQVFGRIENYRQQQVGEHWHIWVERPEEIRKRNDELFAPNFEWQRWLGVSLWAKQTIKDGRQQERMTLEEAVAVAKELQTSEDFIQSDREDIHGVTRLQAIAGVAAAILIADFEWTRTQNHLEWSRAILLAAARMAETSMYAMSPFSAKVYAGRGLALLATHGVVDIEVRQQILQLISESLRRFSRAGEVVKAVFSGLQNAWNVDPVLCWNALSLCLSLSVIPGKLYYETSHKELETWEDNVIQSHFDYIAKDEISELPGIPTARSIVFIHGNAEYGLYALPLTELCRDSATKNKLLQLCDDLVARTIADNLPVDGKPYSEPHKPYMWNPFIFNWAAYLAKSLSVEETRHHILRPLRDNWSQVPELTADLLNGYISHQIAYVEGPTAQTLEIWKEICNWVLDSPEIAKEASYDYLDRDIGEVLQLIVFTQHGSSRIKDDWQHAHLFIDIFDKWVSVAGHNPYAYSHLLTMLNGIGWQFAPESTLEWLNRCASNAVHSKGYEQRGNGRRTAELLNRIWNSFERQIRNDKVLLELYSNLVYRLVETGIPLASVLRQNLEGRRSVL
;
A
#
# COMPACT_ATOMS: atom_id res chain seq x y z
N MET A 1 -28.56 5.50 -21.55
CA MET A 1 -27.77 6.52 -20.82
C MET A 1 -26.25 6.29 -20.85
N PRO A 2 -25.68 5.06 -20.80
CA PRO A 2 -24.22 4.84 -20.77
C PRO A 2 -23.47 5.41 -21.98
N ARG A 3 -24.01 5.23 -23.21
CA ARG A 3 -23.39 5.72 -24.44
C ARG A 3 -23.21 7.24 -24.46
N TYR A 4 -24.14 8.01 -23.91
CA TYR A 4 -24.06 9.47 -23.91
C TYR A 4 -22.87 9.96 -23.08
N ASN A 5 -22.68 9.38 -21.90
CA ASN A 5 -21.57 9.70 -21.00
C ASN A 5 -20.22 9.33 -21.64
N GLU A 6 -20.14 8.18 -22.33
CA GLU A 6 -18.91 7.76 -23.03
C GLU A 6 -18.54 8.69 -24.20
N TYR A 7 -19.53 9.12 -25.00
CA TYR A 7 -19.30 10.09 -26.07
C TYR A 7 -18.87 11.45 -25.51
N GLU A 8 -19.49 11.90 -24.42
CA GLU A 8 -19.14 13.15 -23.73
C GLU A 8 -17.71 13.11 -23.19
N THR A 9 -17.31 12.03 -22.50
CA THR A 9 -15.92 11.83 -22.03
C THR A 9 -14.91 11.81 -23.18
N ARG A 10 -15.23 11.14 -24.30
CA ARG A 10 -14.36 11.13 -25.49
C ARG A 10 -14.21 12.52 -26.10
N LEU A 11 -15.29 13.29 -26.19
CA LEU A 11 -15.25 14.66 -26.70
C LEU A 11 -14.40 15.56 -25.80
N HIS A 12 -14.55 15.46 -24.48
CA HIS A 12 -13.70 16.18 -23.53
C HIS A 12 -12.22 15.84 -23.73
N ARG A 13 -11.88 14.55 -23.86
CA ARG A 13 -10.50 14.12 -24.13
C ARG A 13 -9.97 14.65 -25.45
N ILE A 14 -10.74 14.59 -26.54
CA ILE A 14 -10.33 15.12 -27.86
C ILE A 14 -10.02 16.62 -27.77
N VAL A 15 -10.88 17.40 -27.11
CA VAL A 15 -10.64 18.83 -26.92
C VAL A 15 -9.34 19.05 -26.14
N LEU A 16 -9.16 18.36 -25.01
CA LEU A 16 -7.97 18.50 -24.18
C LEU A 16 -6.67 18.07 -24.88
N HIS A 17 -6.71 17.01 -25.69
CA HIS A 17 -5.55 16.57 -26.48
C HIS A 17 -5.18 17.53 -27.61
N SER A 18 -6.10 18.41 -28.04
CA SER A 18 -5.87 19.35 -29.13
C SER A 18 -5.16 20.63 -28.66
N ALA A 19 -4.53 20.64 -27.50
CA ALA A 19 -3.91 21.83 -26.89
C ALA A 19 -2.73 22.38 -27.68
N ASP A 20 -2.01 21.49 -28.37
CA ASP A 20 -0.91 21.80 -29.29
C ASP A 20 -1.40 22.48 -30.59
N VAL A 21 -2.61 22.14 -31.05
CA VAL A 21 -3.20 22.67 -32.29
C VAL A 21 -4.11 23.88 -32.04
N LEU A 22 -4.85 23.90 -30.93
CA LEU A 22 -5.89 24.89 -30.62
C LEU A 22 -5.75 25.47 -29.19
N PRO A 23 -4.58 26.03 -28.82
CA PRO A 23 -4.27 26.41 -27.42
C PRO A 23 -5.29 27.37 -26.81
N GLU A 24 -5.73 28.40 -27.54
CA GLU A 24 -6.69 29.39 -27.04
C GLU A 24 -8.07 28.78 -26.73
N LYS A 25 -8.54 27.85 -27.58
CA LYS A 25 -9.83 27.19 -27.40
C LYS A 25 -9.77 26.20 -26.24
N VAL A 26 -8.68 25.46 -26.12
CA VAL A 26 -8.48 24.51 -25.02
C VAL A 26 -8.32 25.24 -23.68
N GLY A 27 -7.59 26.37 -23.66
CA GLY A 27 -7.49 27.23 -22.47
C GLY A 27 -8.84 27.78 -22.01
N THR A 28 -9.68 28.24 -22.95
CA THR A 28 -11.06 28.66 -22.66
C THR A 28 -11.88 27.51 -22.08
N TYR A 29 -11.80 26.34 -22.70
CA TYR A 29 -12.48 25.14 -22.23
C TYR A 29 -12.04 24.71 -20.83
N LEU A 30 -10.74 24.76 -20.51
CA LEU A 30 -10.25 24.50 -19.15
C LEU A 30 -10.86 25.46 -18.13
N SER A 31 -10.94 26.76 -18.45
CA SER A 31 -11.56 27.76 -17.56
C SER A 31 -13.04 27.47 -17.29
N GLU A 32 -13.77 27.00 -18.30
CA GLU A 32 -15.17 26.58 -18.17
C GLU A 32 -15.30 25.27 -17.39
N LEU A 33 -14.44 24.28 -17.69
CA LEU A 33 -14.41 22.99 -17.03
C LEU A 33 -14.15 23.14 -15.53
N ALA A 34 -13.21 24.01 -15.13
CA ALA A 34 -12.94 24.31 -13.72
C ALA A 34 -14.20 24.73 -12.94
N LYS A 35 -15.08 25.50 -13.58
CA LYS A 35 -16.33 26.03 -12.99
C LYS A 35 -17.51 25.06 -13.10
N SER A 36 -17.40 24.03 -13.94
CA SER A 36 -18.45 23.04 -14.17
C SER A 36 -18.63 22.08 -12.99
N ARG A 37 -19.73 21.29 -13.00
CA ARG A 37 -19.94 20.16 -12.06
C ARG A 37 -19.40 18.82 -12.57
N ASN A 38 -18.55 18.82 -13.60
CA ASN A 38 -18.01 17.61 -14.20
C ASN A 38 -16.77 17.11 -13.42
N TYR A 39 -17.01 16.45 -12.28
CA TYR A 39 -15.96 15.99 -11.38
C TYR A 39 -15.08 14.90 -11.98
N ASP A 40 -15.64 13.98 -12.77
CA ASP A 40 -14.90 12.89 -13.39
C ASP A 40 -13.85 13.39 -14.38
N THR A 41 -14.21 14.36 -15.23
CA THR A 41 -13.26 14.95 -16.19
C THR A 41 -12.19 15.76 -15.48
N LYS A 42 -12.53 16.50 -14.41
CA LYS A 42 -11.54 17.20 -13.57
C LYS A 42 -10.55 16.21 -12.95
N LYS A 43 -11.07 15.12 -12.39
CA LYS A 43 -10.26 14.05 -11.80
C LYS A 43 -9.29 13.47 -12.81
N ASP A 44 -9.78 13.07 -13.98
CA ASP A 44 -8.94 12.52 -15.04
C ASP A 44 -7.82 13.49 -15.44
N VAL A 45 -8.13 14.77 -15.66
CA VAL A 45 -7.15 15.78 -16.07
C VAL A 45 -6.07 16.02 -15.02
N VAL A 46 -6.44 16.04 -13.74
CA VAL A 46 -5.51 16.31 -12.64
C VAL A 46 -4.66 15.07 -12.28
N SER A 47 -5.28 13.89 -12.15
CA SER A 47 -4.56 12.69 -11.67
C SER A 47 -3.82 11.94 -12.78
N LYS A 48 -4.25 12.03 -14.04
CA LYS A 48 -3.65 11.31 -15.18
C LYS A 48 -2.88 12.24 -16.11
N ILE A 49 -1.96 13.04 -15.56
CA ILE A 49 -1.18 13.99 -16.36
C ILE A 49 -0.42 13.33 -17.52
N GLN A 50 -0.07 12.04 -17.40
CA GLN A 50 0.58 11.29 -18.47
C GLN A 50 -0.26 11.22 -19.75
N ASP A 51 -1.59 11.27 -19.62
CA ASP A 51 -2.54 11.29 -20.73
C ASP A 51 -2.67 12.71 -21.33
N PHE A 52 -2.41 13.77 -20.55
CA PHE A 52 -2.67 15.15 -20.93
C PHE A 52 -1.42 16.04 -21.01
N LYS A 53 -0.27 15.45 -21.31
CA LYS A 53 1.01 16.17 -21.51
C LYS A 53 0.91 17.41 -22.41
N PRO A 54 0.16 17.38 -23.55
CA PRO A 54 0.02 18.56 -24.39
C PRO A 54 -0.51 19.81 -23.67
N LEU A 55 -1.30 19.66 -22.60
CA LEU A 55 -1.77 20.80 -21.80
C LEU A 55 -0.59 21.51 -21.12
N VAL A 56 0.33 20.75 -20.54
CA VAL A 56 1.53 21.30 -19.91
C VAL A 56 2.52 21.79 -20.97
N ASP A 57 2.68 21.05 -22.06
CA ASP A 57 3.69 21.37 -23.06
C ASP A 57 3.30 22.62 -23.89
N SER A 58 1.99 22.88 -24.08
CA SER A 58 1.49 23.94 -24.98
C SER A 58 0.78 25.10 -24.27
N ILE A 59 0.10 24.85 -23.15
CA ILE A 59 -0.68 25.85 -22.39
C ILE A 59 -0.46 25.72 -20.86
N PRO A 60 0.79 25.70 -20.38
CA PRO A 60 1.12 25.39 -18.99
C PRO A 60 0.46 26.35 -17.99
N LYS A 61 0.32 27.63 -18.35
CA LYS A 61 -0.26 28.65 -17.50
C LYS A 61 -1.76 28.41 -17.28
N GLU A 62 -2.51 28.21 -18.36
CA GLU A 62 -3.94 27.91 -18.33
C GLU A 62 -4.22 26.59 -17.61
N PHE A 63 -3.36 25.59 -17.81
CA PHE A 63 -3.43 24.32 -17.10
C PHE A 63 -3.22 24.51 -15.58
N VAL A 64 -2.19 25.25 -15.16
CA VAL A 64 -1.97 25.49 -13.73
C VAL A 64 -3.10 26.32 -13.12
N ASP A 65 -3.64 27.32 -13.82
CA ASP A 65 -4.81 28.07 -13.35
C ASP A 65 -6.05 27.16 -13.16
N PHE A 66 -6.23 26.19 -14.06
CA PHE A 66 -7.23 25.14 -13.92
C PHE A 66 -6.99 24.29 -12.67
N VAL A 67 -5.79 23.75 -12.49
CA VAL A 67 -5.47 22.87 -11.35
C VAL A 67 -5.63 23.61 -10.02
N ILE A 68 -5.14 24.85 -9.91
CA ILE A 68 -5.32 25.70 -8.72
C ILE A 68 -6.81 25.89 -8.40
N THR A 69 -7.62 26.19 -9.41
CA THR A 69 -9.07 26.41 -9.24
C THR A 69 -9.81 25.13 -8.82
N VAL A 70 -9.33 23.96 -9.24
CA VAL A 70 -9.95 22.67 -8.95
C VAL A 70 -9.52 22.12 -7.60
N LEU A 71 -8.25 22.28 -7.21
CA LEU A 71 -7.71 21.72 -5.98
C LEU A 71 -7.92 22.60 -4.75
N ILE A 72 -7.98 23.93 -4.88
CA ILE A 72 -8.19 24.82 -3.73
C ILE A 72 -9.68 25.09 -3.55
N GLU A 73 -10.24 24.68 -2.42
CA GLU A 73 -11.64 24.87 -2.10
C GLU A 73 -12.01 26.35 -1.95
N LYS A 74 -13.18 26.73 -2.44
CA LYS A 74 -13.73 28.07 -2.20
C LYS A 74 -14.35 28.13 -0.80
N PRO A 75 -14.27 29.26 -0.10
CA PRO A 75 -14.91 29.42 1.20
C PRO A 75 -16.42 29.17 1.09
N ILE A 76 -16.94 28.23 1.88
CA ILE A 76 -18.38 27.97 2.00
C ILE A 76 -19.01 29.15 2.73
N ASN A 77 -20.04 29.77 2.14
CA ASN A 77 -20.84 30.80 2.83
C ASN A 77 -21.82 30.11 3.79
N PRO A 78 -21.71 30.28 5.12
CA PRO A 78 -22.55 29.57 6.10
C PRO A 78 -24.05 29.84 5.93
N GLU A 79 -24.43 30.95 5.29
CA GLU A 79 -25.83 31.38 5.14
C GLU A 79 -26.60 30.61 4.06
N SER A 80 -25.94 29.85 3.17
CA SER A 80 -26.61 29.22 2.02
C SER A 80 -27.12 27.79 2.25
N HIS A 81 -26.88 27.18 3.41
CA HIS A 81 -27.28 25.78 3.70
C HIS A 81 -27.97 25.64 5.05
N THR A 82 -29.29 25.86 5.06
CA THR A 82 -30.15 25.75 6.26
C THR A 82 -30.55 24.31 6.63
N SER A 83 -30.03 23.28 5.96
CA SER A 83 -30.60 21.91 6.05
C SER A 83 -29.60 20.74 6.20
N ILE A 84 -28.31 21.00 6.44
CA ILE A 84 -27.39 19.93 6.85
C ILE A 84 -27.25 19.98 8.37
N SER A 85 -27.68 18.91 9.05
CA SER A 85 -27.52 18.78 10.50
C SER A 85 -26.04 18.90 10.88
N ARG A 86 -25.74 19.65 11.95
CA ARG A 86 -24.43 19.79 12.62
C ARG A 86 -23.86 18.47 13.20
N GLN A 87 -24.20 17.32 12.63
CA GLN A 87 -23.77 15.98 13.05
C GLN A 87 -23.02 15.20 11.96
N ILE A 88 -22.64 15.83 10.84
CA ILE A 88 -21.57 15.32 9.98
C ILE A 88 -20.27 15.95 10.51
N THR A 89 -19.31 15.10 10.82
CA THR A 89 -18.10 15.32 11.63
C THR A 89 -17.22 16.48 11.13
N PRO A 90 -16.75 17.39 12.03
CA PRO A 90 -15.68 18.36 11.74
C PRO A 90 -14.41 17.70 11.16
N SER A 91 -14.17 16.43 11.53
CA SER A 91 -12.92 15.71 11.27
C SER A 91 -12.56 15.41 9.80
N LEU A 92 -13.47 15.58 8.83
CA LEU A 92 -13.21 15.26 7.41
C LEU A 92 -12.90 16.52 6.60
N GLU A 93 -13.61 17.64 6.83
CA GLU A 93 -13.28 18.94 6.23
C GLU A 93 -11.99 19.53 6.84
N ASP A 94 -11.74 19.31 8.14
CA ASP A 94 -10.58 19.89 8.84
C ASP A 94 -9.25 19.19 8.51
N ARG A 95 -9.25 17.94 8.02
CA ARG A 95 -8.01 17.20 7.69
C ARG A 95 -7.34 17.64 6.39
N ASN A 96 -8.10 18.28 5.51
CA ASN A 96 -7.68 18.53 4.15
C ASN A 96 -7.21 19.98 3.93
N PHE A 97 -7.24 20.83 4.96
CA PHE A 97 -6.73 22.21 4.95
C PHE A 97 -7.22 23.02 3.72
N GLY A 98 -8.49 22.88 3.35
CA GLY A 98 -9.11 23.57 2.21
C GLY A 98 -8.60 23.11 0.84
N ILE A 99 -8.11 21.88 0.75
CA ILE A 99 -7.66 21.24 -0.49
C ILE A 99 -8.57 20.06 -0.83
N GLU A 100 -9.05 20.01 -2.06
CA GLU A 100 -9.94 18.97 -2.57
C GLU A 100 -9.18 17.63 -2.74
N GLU A 101 -9.68 16.56 -2.09
CA GLU A 101 -9.04 15.24 -2.06
C GLU A 101 -9.73 14.17 -2.92
N ILE A 102 -10.82 14.48 -3.62
CA ILE A 102 -11.63 13.53 -4.43
C ILE A 102 -10.83 12.85 -5.58
N PHE A 103 -9.56 13.19 -5.77
CA PHE A 103 -8.74 12.83 -6.94
C PHE A 103 -7.77 11.65 -6.77
N ASP A 104 -7.95 10.79 -5.75
CA ASP A 104 -7.16 9.54 -5.51
C ASP A 104 -5.64 9.74 -5.40
N PHE A 105 -5.19 10.74 -4.63
CA PHE A 105 -3.77 10.99 -4.35
C PHE A 105 -3.15 10.02 -3.32
N PHE A 106 -3.79 8.87 -3.07
CA PHE A 106 -3.36 7.89 -2.07
C PHE A 106 -2.75 6.63 -2.71
N PRO A 107 -1.55 6.20 -2.26
CA PRO A 107 -0.66 6.88 -1.32
C PRO A 107 -0.05 8.16 -1.95
N PRO A 108 0.26 9.19 -1.14
CA PRO A 108 0.94 10.37 -1.66
C PRO A 108 2.35 10.01 -2.13
N ALA A 109 2.76 10.52 -3.29
CA ALA A 109 4.04 10.19 -3.90
C ALA A 109 4.56 11.35 -4.77
N PRO A 110 5.88 11.48 -5.00
CA PRO A 110 6.41 12.54 -5.85
C PRO A 110 5.97 12.43 -7.32
N VAL A 111 5.53 11.25 -7.76
CA VAL A 111 5.03 10.99 -9.12
C VAL A 111 3.50 11.08 -9.23
N GLN A 112 2.80 11.41 -8.13
CA GLN A 112 1.35 11.65 -8.12
C GLN A 112 1.02 13.04 -8.65
N GLY A 113 -0.07 13.15 -9.42
CA GLY A 113 -0.54 14.39 -10.02
C GLY A 113 0.44 15.04 -11.02
N PRO A 114 0.24 16.33 -11.34
CA PRO A 114 0.99 17.01 -12.40
C PRO A 114 2.32 17.62 -11.94
N PHE A 115 2.63 17.58 -10.65
CA PHE A 115 3.64 18.43 -10.01
C PHE A 115 5.05 18.20 -10.54
N LEU A 116 5.56 16.96 -10.48
CA LEU A 116 6.92 16.66 -10.92
C LEU A 116 7.08 16.85 -12.42
N TYR A 117 6.06 16.51 -13.21
CA TYR A 117 6.09 16.74 -14.66
C TYR A 117 6.14 18.24 -15.00
N LEU A 118 5.35 19.08 -14.31
CA LEU A 118 5.41 20.53 -14.46
C LEU A 118 6.78 21.08 -14.04
N LEU A 119 7.32 20.67 -12.89
CA LEU A 119 8.63 21.14 -12.42
C LEU A 119 9.77 20.78 -13.41
N LEU A 120 9.68 19.63 -14.08
CA LEU A 120 10.67 19.19 -15.06
C LEU A 120 10.56 19.90 -16.41
N ASN A 121 9.36 20.23 -16.87
CA ASN A 121 9.13 20.75 -18.23
C ASN A 121 8.81 22.25 -18.28
N ASN A 122 8.21 22.80 -17.23
CA ASN A 122 7.78 24.19 -17.09
C ASN A 122 8.01 24.67 -15.64
N GLU A 123 9.28 24.84 -15.28
CA GLU A 123 9.73 25.11 -13.91
C GLU A 123 8.95 26.24 -13.20
N ASP A 124 8.76 27.39 -13.85
CA ASP A 124 8.11 28.54 -13.21
C ASP A 124 6.64 28.25 -12.85
N GLU A 125 5.91 27.58 -13.75
CA GLU A 125 4.52 27.19 -13.53
C GLU A 125 4.40 26.02 -12.55
N GLY A 126 5.36 25.08 -12.57
CA GLY A 126 5.46 24.01 -11.57
C GLY A 126 5.68 24.56 -10.15
N LEU A 127 6.63 25.48 -9.99
CA LEU A 127 6.86 26.17 -8.70
C LEU A 127 5.63 26.98 -8.29
N ARG A 128 4.99 27.70 -9.22
CA ARG A 128 3.77 28.46 -8.92
C ARG A 128 2.66 27.55 -8.39
N LEU A 129 2.45 26.38 -8.98
CA LEU A 129 1.45 25.42 -8.53
C LEU A 129 1.75 24.88 -7.13
N VAL A 130 2.98 24.40 -6.89
CA VAL A 130 3.39 23.86 -5.59
C VAL A 130 3.25 24.92 -4.49
N HIS A 131 3.69 26.14 -4.77
CA HIS A 131 3.55 27.26 -3.83
C HIS A 131 2.09 27.63 -3.57
N ALA A 132 1.24 27.67 -4.59
CA ALA A 132 -0.18 27.98 -4.41
C ALA A 132 -0.85 26.98 -3.46
N LEU A 133 -0.59 25.69 -3.62
CA LEU A 133 -1.14 24.63 -2.77
C LEU A 133 -0.56 24.69 -1.34
N ALA A 134 0.76 24.77 -1.20
CA ALA A 134 1.40 24.80 0.12
C ALA A 134 0.99 26.04 0.93
N ASN A 135 0.94 27.21 0.28
CA ASN A 135 0.57 28.46 0.94
C ASN A 135 -0.92 28.47 1.32
N ALA A 136 -1.80 27.96 0.45
CA ALA A 136 -3.24 27.85 0.75
C ALA A 136 -3.49 26.91 1.94
N ALA A 137 -2.82 25.76 1.96
CA ALA A 137 -2.94 24.81 3.07
C ALA A 137 -2.36 25.37 4.37
N SER A 138 -1.21 26.07 4.33
CA SER A 138 -0.64 26.75 5.50
C SER A 138 -1.55 27.87 6.02
N GLU A 139 -2.23 28.60 5.14
CA GLU A 139 -3.24 29.60 5.54
C GLU A 139 -4.43 28.94 6.25
N LYS A 140 -4.93 27.82 5.72
CA LYS A 140 -6.03 27.08 6.33
C LYS A 140 -5.65 26.44 7.65
N TRP A 141 -4.42 25.94 7.78
CA TRP A 141 -3.87 25.50 9.06
C TRP A 141 -3.87 26.66 10.08
N ARG A 142 -3.50 27.88 9.65
CA ARG A 142 -3.52 29.06 10.53
C ARG A 142 -4.93 29.40 10.97
N GLU A 143 -5.89 29.45 10.04
CA GLU A 143 -7.31 29.64 10.35
C GLU A 143 -7.82 28.58 11.34
N TYR A 144 -7.44 27.31 11.14
CA TYR A 144 -7.82 26.19 12.00
C TYR A 144 -7.33 26.38 13.43
N LYS A 145 -6.04 26.68 13.63
CA LYS A 145 -5.47 26.91 14.98
C LYS A 145 -6.10 28.10 15.70
N GLN A 146 -6.65 29.07 14.96
CA GLN A 146 -7.34 30.24 15.50
C GLN A 146 -8.81 29.98 15.88
N ARG A 147 -9.38 28.83 15.51
CA ARG A 147 -10.76 28.47 15.88
C ARG A 147 -10.80 28.01 17.34
N LYS A 148 -11.92 28.33 18.00
CA LYS A 148 -12.22 27.81 19.34
C LYS A 148 -13.05 26.54 19.22
N GLU A 149 -12.49 25.41 19.64
CA GLU A 149 -13.18 24.12 19.68
C GLU A 149 -13.63 23.77 21.10
N PHE A 150 -14.41 22.69 21.25
CA PHE A 150 -14.98 22.29 22.55
C PHE A 150 -13.88 21.93 23.57
N ASP A 151 -12.78 21.32 23.10
CA ASP A 151 -11.68 20.81 23.93
C ASP A 151 -10.31 21.48 23.68
N GLN A 152 -10.23 22.48 22.79
CA GLN A 152 -8.97 23.18 22.48
C GLN A 152 -9.14 24.71 22.47
N PRO A 153 -8.24 25.46 23.13
CA PRO A 153 -8.25 26.91 23.06
C PRO A 153 -7.86 27.39 21.66
N ALA A 154 -8.42 28.53 21.24
CA ALA A 154 -7.93 29.24 20.08
C ALA A 154 -6.49 29.72 20.37
N LEU A 155 -5.59 29.47 19.42
CA LEU A 155 -4.18 29.85 19.49
C LEU A 155 -3.89 30.92 18.43
N THR A 156 -2.85 31.73 18.68
CA THR A 156 -2.38 32.76 17.74
C THR A 156 -1.04 32.33 17.16
N PRO A 157 -0.99 31.71 15.96
CA PRO A 157 0.25 31.24 15.36
C PRO A 157 1.24 32.37 15.09
N LEU A 158 2.54 32.09 15.27
CA LEU A 158 3.65 32.98 14.93
C LEU A 158 4.42 32.43 13.72
N PRO A 159 4.95 33.30 12.84
CA PRO A 159 5.76 32.85 11.72
C PRO A 159 7.21 32.55 12.14
N VAL A 160 7.80 31.56 11.48
CA VAL A 160 9.26 31.35 11.48
C VAL A 160 9.90 32.41 10.59
N THR A 161 10.77 33.23 11.16
CA THR A 161 11.43 34.33 10.45
C THR A 161 12.85 33.94 10.05
N ILE A 162 13.13 33.92 8.74
CA ILE A 162 14.46 33.60 8.20
C ILE A 162 15.06 34.84 7.53
N ASN A 163 16.29 35.19 7.92
CA ASN A 163 17.04 36.30 7.33
C ASN A 163 17.84 35.81 6.11
N LEU A 164 17.20 35.78 4.94
CA LEU A 164 17.84 35.39 3.69
C LEU A 164 18.69 36.54 3.12
N PRO A 165 19.65 36.27 2.22
CA PRO A 165 20.37 37.31 1.51
C PRO A 165 19.46 38.29 0.74
N SER A 166 18.28 37.82 0.31
CA SER A 166 17.25 38.64 -0.36
C SER A 166 16.47 39.57 0.58
N GLY A 167 16.61 39.40 1.90
CA GLY A 167 15.81 40.06 2.93
C GLY A 167 15.12 39.07 3.88
N ILE A 168 14.53 39.62 4.94
CA ILE A 168 13.79 38.88 5.95
C ILE A 168 12.49 38.33 5.34
N ARG A 169 12.19 37.06 5.60
CA ARG A 169 10.96 36.39 5.17
C ARG A 169 10.30 35.61 6.29
N GLU A 170 8.98 35.52 6.21
CA GLU A 170 8.13 34.81 7.17
C GLU A 170 7.58 33.51 6.55
N PHE A 171 7.65 32.42 7.31
CA PHE A 171 7.13 31.11 6.95
C PHE A 171 6.18 30.60 8.04
N TRP A 172 5.08 29.99 7.65
CA TRP A 172 3.97 29.60 8.50
C TRP A 172 3.85 28.08 8.60
N GLY A 173 3.62 27.60 9.81
CA GLY A 173 3.37 26.20 10.13
C GLY A 173 4.10 25.75 11.40
N ASP A 174 3.62 24.64 11.96
CA ASP A 174 4.25 23.94 13.06
C ASP A 174 5.05 22.72 12.56
N THR A 175 5.44 21.82 13.48
CA THR A 175 6.12 20.57 13.14
C THR A 175 5.28 19.68 12.20
N GLU A 176 3.95 19.68 12.30
CA GLU A 176 3.10 18.86 11.42
C GLU A 176 3.20 19.36 9.99
N VAL A 177 3.05 20.67 9.79
CA VAL A 177 3.22 21.34 8.50
C VAL A 177 4.64 21.14 7.95
N TYR A 178 5.65 21.29 8.80
CA TYR A 178 7.05 21.04 8.41
C TYR A 178 7.23 19.61 7.89
N CYS A 179 6.53 18.62 8.44
CA CYS A 179 6.64 17.22 8.01
C CYS A 179 5.80 16.87 6.77
N TRP A 180 5.00 17.79 6.20
CA TRP A 180 4.18 17.48 5.02
C TRP A 180 5.01 17.01 3.82
N PHE A 181 6.22 17.54 3.60
CA PHE A 181 7.08 17.06 2.50
C PHE A 181 7.61 15.62 2.71
N ARG A 182 7.47 15.08 3.92
CA ARG A 182 7.81 13.69 4.26
C ARG A 182 6.62 12.74 4.22
N GLY A 183 5.39 13.26 4.35
CA GLY A 183 4.16 12.46 4.41
C GLY A 183 3.99 11.65 5.69
N THR A 184 4.63 12.07 6.79
CA THR A 184 4.63 11.37 8.09
C THR A 184 3.64 11.94 9.10
N THR A 185 2.94 13.01 8.74
CA THR A 185 1.96 13.74 9.58
C THR A 185 0.66 13.93 8.82
N VAL A 186 -0.39 14.39 9.53
CA VAL A 186 -1.69 14.68 8.92
C VAL A 186 -1.56 15.90 8.00
N GLY A 187 -1.93 15.73 6.73
CA GLY A 187 -1.90 16.76 5.72
C GLY A 187 -2.60 16.31 4.45
N SER A 188 -2.95 17.26 3.58
CA SER A 188 -3.63 16.99 2.33
C SER A 188 -2.75 16.20 1.36
N TYR A 189 -3.23 15.07 0.82
CA TYR A 189 -2.41 14.23 -0.06
C TYR A 189 -1.91 14.91 -1.35
N PRO A 190 -2.71 15.77 -2.04
CA PRO A 190 -2.21 16.62 -3.11
C PRO A 190 -1.04 17.53 -2.68
N VAL A 191 -1.13 18.16 -1.51
CA VAL A 191 -0.06 19.05 -0.98
C VAL A 191 1.20 18.25 -0.66
N ILE A 192 1.05 17.10 0.01
CA ILE A 192 2.16 16.19 0.32
C ILE A 192 2.84 15.74 -0.98
N SER A 193 2.07 15.31 -1.98
CA SER A 193 2.60 14.88 -3.28
C SER A 193 3.33 16.02 -4.01
N ALA A 194 2.79 17.24 -3.98
CA ALA A 194 3.41 18.43 -4.55
C ALA A 194 4.76 18.77 -3.88
N LEU A 195 4.83 18.67 -2.55
CA LEU A 195 6.05 18.93 -1.77
C LEU A 195 7.09 17.82 -1.96
N MET A 196 6.67 16.54 -2.04
CA MET A 196 7.56 15.43 -2.38
C MET A 196 8.14 15.59 -3.79
N ALA A 197 7.30 16.01 -4.75
CA ALA A 197 7.75 16.30 -6.12
C ALA A 197 8.77 17.44 -6.15
N LEU A 198 8.58 18.48 -5.33
CA LEU A 198 9.53 19.58 -5.18
C LEU A 198 10.87 19.12 -4.58
N GLU A 199 10.84 18.27 -3.55
CA GLU A 199 12.05 17.67 -2.96
C GLU A 199 12.85 16.88 -4.01
N GLU A 200 12.17 16.01 -4.75
CA GLU A 200 12.80 15.18 -5.78
C GLU A 200 13.34 16.04 -6.94
N TRP A 201 12.59 17.03 -7.40
CA TRP A 201 13.03 17.93 -8.46
C TRP A 201 14.26 18.73 -8.02
N MET A 202 14.25 19.32 -6.82
CA MET A 202 15.36 20.13 -6.31
C MET A 202 16.64 19.29 -6.20
N GLU A 203 16.53 18.04 -5.74
CA GLU A 203 17.64 17.10 -5.70
C GLU A 203 18.22 16.83 -7.09
N ARG A 204 17.37 16.55 -8.09
CA ARG A 204 17.81 16.34 -9.48
C ARG A 204 18.53 17.55 -10.05
N GLN A 205 18.10 18.77 -9.71
CA GLN A 205 18.77 20.00 -10.16
C GLN A 205 20.18 20.13 -9.55
N ILE A 206 20.36 19.79 -8.28
CA ILE A 206 21.65 19.83 -7.59
C ILE A 206 22.60 18.73 -8.11
N GLU A 207 22.07 17.54 -8.40
CA GLU A 207 22.82 16.45 -9.04
C GLU A 207 23.27 16.82 -10.46
N ALA A 208 22.42 17.55 -11.20
CA ALA A 208 22.75 18.08 -12.53
C ALA A 208 23.75 19.27 -12.52
N GLY A 209 24.20 19.70 -11.35
CA GLY A 209 25.21 20.76 -11.21
C GLY A 209 24.67 22.19 -11.35
N ARG A 210 23.37 22.39 -11.16
CA ARG A 210 22.77 23.74 -11.12
C ARG A 210 23.35 24.55 -9.97
N ASP A 211 23.46 25.86 -10.17
CA ASP A 211 23.81 26.79 -9.11
C ASP A 211 22.81 26.72 -7.95
N VAL A 212 23.31 26.33 -6.78
CA VAL A 212 22.50 26.03 -5.60
C VAL A 212 21.92 27.31 -5.01
N GLU A 213 22.66 28.42 -5.01
CA GLU A 213 22.22 29.69 -4.43
C GLU A 213 20.99 30.24 -5.16
N SER A 214 21.04 30.31 -6.49
CA SER A 214 19.91 30.75 -7.30
C SER A 214 18.72 29.78 -7.24
N LEU A 215 18.97 28.47 -7.13
CA LEU A 215 17.92 27.46 -7.00
C LEU A 215 17.14 27.62 -5.70
N VAL A 216 17.81 27.68 -4.55
CA VAL A 216 17.16 27.83 -3.24
C VAL A 216 16.41 29.17 -3.15
N GLU A 217 17.04 30.25 -3.62
CA GLU A 217 16.39 31.57 -3.66
C GLU A 217 15.12 31.54 -4.52
N LYS A 218 15.13 30.82 -5.65
CA LYS A 218 13.96 30.68 -6.52
C LYS A 218 12.84 29.86 -5.86
N VAL A 219 13.18 28.77 -5.19
CA VAL A 219 12.24 27.92 -4.45
C VAL A 219 11.62 28.67 -3.27
N LEU A 220 12.42 29.37 -2.47
CA LEU A 220 11.90 30.13 -1.33
C LEU A 220 11.11 31.38 -1.75
N ARG A 221 11.27 31.85 -3.00
CA ARG A 221 10.70 33.13 -3.41
C ARG A 221 9.19 33.21 -3.31
N GLY A 222 8.50 32.13 -3.67
CA GLY A 222 7.05 32.09 -3.80
C GLY A 222 6.32 31.34 -2.69
N SER A 223 7.05 30.71 -1.76
CA SER A 223 6.47 29.96 -0.64
C SER A 223 6.48 30.76 0.65
N ASN A 224 5.44 30.57 1.47
CA ASN A 224 5.38 31.00 2.85
C ASN A 224 5.18 29.81 3.81
N SER A 225 5.43 28.58 3.38
CA SER A 225 5.24 27.37 4.19
C SER A 225 6.55 26.84 4.76
N VAL A 226 6.57 26.48 6.05
CA VAL A 226 7.75 25.88 6.70
C VAL A 226 8.16 24.53 6.08
N ALA A 227 7.25 23.84 5.38
CA ALA A 227 7.57 22.61 4.67
C ALA A 227 8.66 22.81 3.59
N VAL A 228 8.65 23.98 2.93
CA VAL A 228 9.65 24.31 1.89
C VAL A 228 11.03 24.61 2.50
N LEU A 229 11.07 25.15 3.73
CA LEU A 229 12.32 25.26 4.50
C LEU A 229 12.89 23.87 4.80
N GLY A 230 12.04 22.91 5.18
CA GLY A 230 12.45 21.53 5.41
C GLY A 230 13.02 20.83 4.18
N ILE A 231 12.47 21.12 2.99
CA ILE A 231 13.04 20.65 1.71
C ILE A 231 14.44 21.23 1.48
N CYS A 232 14.62 22.54 1.70
CA CYS A 232 15.92 23.19 1.53
C CYS A 232 16.97 22.66 2.52
N LEU A 233 16.58 22.44 3.78
CA LEU A 233 17.44 21.80 4.78
C LEU A 233 17.79 20.36 4.40
N SER A 234 16.82 19.61 3.86
CA SER A 234 17.03 18.23 3.38
C SER A 234 18.05 18.15 2.26
N MET A 235 18.11 19.15 1.37
CA MET A 235 19.17 19.23 0.35
C MET A 235 20.55 19.47 0.98
N ALA A 236 20.61 20.26 2.06
CA ALA A 236 21.86 20.47 2.79
C ALA A 236 22.33 19.22 3.54
N LEU A 237 21.42 18.42 4.09
CA LEU A 237 21.72 17.12 4.69
C LEU A 237 22.21 16.11 3.63
N ALA A 238 21.66 16.16 2.42
CA ALA A 238 22.07 15.28 1.32
C ALA A 238 23.42 15.67 0.70
N TYR A 239 23.66 16.98 0.53
CA TYR A 239 24.83 17.54 -0.17
C TYR A 239 25.47 18.69 0.63
N PRO A 240 26.00 18.42 1.82
CA PRO A 240 26.57 19.47 2.67
C PRO A 240 27.69 20.23 1.94
N GLU A 241 28.52 19.56 1.15
CA GLU A 241 29.61 20.16 0.39
C GLU A 241 29.16 21.21 -0.64
N LYS A 242 27.90 21.14 -1.10
CA LYS A 242 27.33 22.10 -2.08
C LYS A 242 26.42 23.15 -1.43
N CYS A 243 25.79 22.83 -0.31
CA CYS A 243 24.63 23.58 0.18
C CYS A 243 24.85 24.35 1.50
N LEU A 244 25.97 24.16 2.21
CA LEU A 244 26.18 24.79 3.53
C LEU A 244 26.03 26.32 3.49
N LYS A 245 26.56 27.00 2.46
CA LYS A 245 26.47 28.46 2.39
C LYS A 245 25.03 28.96 2.30
N VAL A 246 24.22 28.34 1.45
CA VAL A 246 22.83 28.76 1.24
C VAL A 246 21.90 28.32 2.37
N ALA A 247 22.22 27.21 3.03
CA ALA A 247 21.44 26.68 4.14
C ALA A 247 21.73 27.38 5.47
N LEU A 248 22.80 28.17 5.56
CA LEU A 248 23.25 28.82 6.79
C LEU A 248 22.14 29.63 7.49
N PRO A 249 21.32 30.46 6.81
CA PRO A 249 20.20 31.17 7.45
C PRO A 249 19.14 30.23 8.03
N ILE A 250 18.91 29.08 7.39
CA ILE A 250 17.92 28.08 7.80
C ILE A 250 18.47 27.26 8.98
N ALA A 251 19.72 26.80 8.88
CA ALA A 251 20.40 26.04 9.92
C ALA A 251 20.68 26.87 11.20
N SER A 252 20.68 28.20 11.07
CA SER A 252 20.83 29.16 12.16
C SER A 252 19.51 29.49 12.88
N SER A 253 18.37 28.92 12.47
CA SER A 253 17.07 29.17 13.09
C SER A 253 16.74 28.12 14.15
N PRO A 254 16.49 28.50 15.43
CA PRO A 254 16.11 27.56 16.47
C PRO A 254 14.74 26.89 16.22
N ASP A 255 13.83 27.54 15.49
CA ASP A 255 12.54 26.95 15.11
C ASP A 255 12.73 25.72 14.22
N ILE A 256 13.66 25.81 13.27
CA ILE A 256 13.98 24.71 12.36
C ILE A 256 14.67 23.56 13.10
N TRP A 257 15.44 23.85 14.15
CA TRP A 257 16.01 22.81 15.01
C TRP A 257 14.94 21.98 15.70
N GLU A 258 13.96 22.64 16.34
CA GLU A 258 12.83 21.95 16.96
C GLU A 258 12.05 21.10 15.94
N MET A 259 11.76 21.67 14.76
CA MET A 259 10.98 20.98 13.73
C MET A 259 11.72 19.78 13.12
N ASP A 260 13.00 19.94 12.77
CA ASP A 260 13.76 18.90 12.05
C ASP A 260 14.16 17.71 12.95
N ILE A 261 14.47 17.98 14.22
CA ILE A 261 14.74 16.94 15.22
C ILE A 261 13.46 16.15 15.51
N SER A 262 12.31 16.84 15.68
CA SER A 262 11.02 16.17 15.86
C SER A 262 10.60 15.37 14.62
N ARG A 263 10.91 15.86 13.42
CA ARG A 263 10.64 15.16 12.16
C ARG A 263 11.29 13.77 12.13
N LEU A 264 12.50 13.60 12.65
CA LEU A 264 13.16 12.29 12.69
C LEU A 264 12.38 11.26 13.54
N VAL A 265 11.69 11.71 14.60
CA VAL A 265 10.83 10.83 15.43
C VAL A 265 9.63 10.33 14.62
N HIS A 266 9.01 11.22 13.82
CA HIS A 266 7.90 10.84 12.94
C HIS A 266 8.33 9.89 11.81
N GLU A 267 9.56 10.01 11.30
CA GLU A 267 10.09 9.07 10.30
C GLU A 267 10.26 7.65 10.84
N SER A 268 10.62 7.50 12.12
CA SER A 268 10.78 6.17 12.76
C SER A 268 9.46 5.45 13.03
N SER A 269 8.33 6.17 12.99
CA SER A 269 6.97 5.67 13.25
C SER A 269 6.12 5.55 11.98
N ASN A 270 6.76 5.61 10.80
CA ASN A 270 6.04 5.69 9.54
C ASN A 270 5.17 4.44 9.29
N SER A 271 3.85 4.65 9.29
CA SER A 271 2.83 3.59 9.22
C SER A 271 2.61 3.03 7.81
N TRP A 272 3.15 3.68 6.78
CA TRP A 272 2.94 3.33 5.38
C TRP A 272 3.63 2.03 4.94
N ASP A 273 4.74 1.64 5.58
CA ASP A 273 5.48 0.42 5.23
C ASP A 273 4.65 -0.84 5.47
N GLY A 274 3.75 -0.81 6.47
CA GLY A 274 2.83 -1.90 6.75
C GLY A 274 1.70 -2.04 5.73
N LEU A 275 1.28 -0.95 5.07
CA LEU A 275 0.16 -0.94 4.13
C LEU A 275 0.53 -1.55 2.76
N LYS A 276 1.81 -1.60 2.40
CA LYS A 276 2.30 -2.26 1.18
C LYS A 276 1.92 -3.74 1.13
N GLU A 277 1.92 -4.42 2.27
CA GLU A 277 1.55 -5.84 2.38
C GLU A 277 0.03 -6.06 2.14
N TRP A 278 -0.78 -5.00 2.15
CA TRP A 278 -2.24 -5.02 1.98
C TRP A 278 -2.73 -4.24 0.75
N GLU A 279 -1.83 -3.73 -0.11
CA GLU A 279 -2.20 -3.03 -1.33
C GLU A 279 -2.34 -4.01 -2.50
N TRP A 280 -3.57 -4.18 -2.97
CA TRP A 280 -3.93 -5.10 -4.04
C TRP A 280 -3.96 -4.42 -5.43
N ASP A 281 -3.93 -3.09 -5.47
CA ASP A 281 -3.88 -2.31 -6.72
C ASP A 281 -2.46 -2.22 -7.28
N GLU A 282 -2.18 -2.94 -8.37
CA GLU A 282 -0.87 -2.89 -9.03
C GLU A 282 -0.49 -1.50 -9.55
N SER A 283 -1.46 -0.64 -9.86
CA SER A 283 -1.17 0.74 -10.29
C SER A 283 -0.52 1.56 -9.18
N LYS A 284 -0.74 1.18 -7.91
CA LYS A 284 -0.15 1.83 -6.73
C LYS A 284 1.19 1.23 -6.31
N LYS A 285 1.54 0.02 -6.75
CA LYS A 285 2.86 -0.59 -6.48
C LYS A 285 4.01 0.33 -6.89
N LEU A 286 3.89 0.98 -8.06
CA LEU A 286 4.89 1.95 -8.53
C LEU A 286 5.07 3.11 -7.54
N TYR A 287 4.00 3.61 -6.94
CA TYR A 287 4.07 4.67 -5.92
C TYR A 287 4.84 4.20 -4.69
N TYR A 288 4.54 3.01 -4.18
CA TYR A 288 5.26 2.42 -3.05
C TYR A 288 6.74 2.14 -3.36
N GLU A 289 7.08 1.69 -4.57
CA GLU A 289 8.48 1.51 -5.00
C GLU A 289 9.24 2.84 -5.09
N VAL A 290 8.60 3.90 -5.58
CA VAL A 290 9.17 5.25 -5.58
C VAL A 290 9.41 5.70 -4.15
N LEU A 291 8.42 5.56 -3.26
CA LEU A 291 8.53 5.93 -1.85
C LEU A 291 9.66 5.16 -1.13
N GLU A 292 9.77 3.85 -1.35
CA GLU A 292 10.83 3.03 -0.75
C GLU A 292 12.22 3.48 -1.21
N ARG A 293 12.38 3.82 -2.50
CA ARG A 293 13.64 4.40 -3.01
C ARG A 293 13.92 5.77 -2.40
N ARG A 294 12.89 6.63 -2.25
CA ARG A 294 13.03 7.94 -1.59
C ARG A 294 13.43 7.80 -0.13
N ASN A 295 12.87 6.83 0.59
CA ASN A 295 13.16 6.58 2.00
C ASN A 295 14.59 6.08 2.27
N LYS A 296 15.29 5.57 1.25
CA LYS A 296 16.70 5.15 1.33
C LYS A 296 17.72 6.27 1.08
N ARG A 297 17.27 7.50 0.75
CA ARG A 297 18.18 8.63 0.48
C ARG A 297 18.87 9.10 1.79
N PRO A 298 20.13 9.58 1.75
CA PRO A 298 20.91 9.91 2.97
C PRO A 298 20.22 10.88 3.93
N GLN A 299 19.53 11.89 3.39
CA GLN A 299 18.77 12.88 4.16
C GLN A 299 17.57 12.31 4.92
N ARG A 300 17.23 11.02 4.77
CA ARG A 300 16.14 10.33 5.48
C ARG A 300 16.59 9.71 6.80
N SER A 301 17.88 9.67 7.09
CA SER A 301 18.41 9.16 8.36
C SER A 301 19.27 10.18 9.09
N GLN A 302 19.26 11.43 8.63
CA GLN A 302 20.01 12.55 9.21
C GLN A 302 19.07 13.64 9.69
N GLU A 303 19.58 14.52 10.55
CA GLU A 303 18.90 15.71 11.03
C GLU A 303 19.91 16.86 11.24
N ILE A 304 19.39 18.06 11.46
CA ILE A 304 20.11 19.33 11.52
C ILE A 304 21.39 19.35 12.38
N ARG A 305 21.48 18.58 13.47
CA ARG A 305 22.71 18.50 14.30
C ARG A 305 23.88 17.90 13.52
N GLY A 306 23.61 17.06 12.53
CA GLY A 306 24.61 16.61 11.56
C GLY A 306 25.23 17.77 10.77
N LEU A 307 24.42 18.76 10.37
CA LEU A 307 24.91 19.97 9.69
C LEU A 307 25.71 20.87 10.62
N ALA A 308 25.36 20.95 11.90
CA ALA A 308 26.11 21.72 12.88
C ALA A 308 27.60 21.31 12.90
N MET A 309 27.87 20.00 12.84
CA MET A 309 29.23 19.48 12.72
C MET A 309 29.96 20.01 11.49
N HIS A 310 29.28 20.04 10.33
CA HIS A 310 29.84 20.55 9.09
C HIS A 310 30.18 22.05 9.17
N TYR A 311 29.35 22.87 9.83
CA TYR A 311 29.65 24.29 10.03
C TYR A 311 30.81 24.51 11.02
N ILE A 312 30.78 23.87 12.18
CA ILE A 312 31.76 24.09 13.26
C ILE A 312 33.16 23.59 12.87
N LEU A 313 33.24 22.45 12.18
CA LEU A 313 34.52 21.90 11.74
C LEU A 313 34.99 22.46 10.39
N SER A 314 34.22 23.36 9.77
CA SER A 314 34.63 24.01 8.54
C SER A 314 35.86 24.89 8.75
N LYS A 315 36.79 24.84 7.78
CA LYS A 315 37.91 25.77 7.70
C LYS A 315 37.49 27.16 7.22
N ASP A 316 36.32 27.26 6.57
CA ASP A 316 35.78 28.51 6.08
C ASP A 316 35.12 29.30 7.23
N ARG A 317 35.81 30.36 7.66
CA ARG A 317 35.32 31.25 8.73
C ARG A 317 34.04 32.00 8.34
N SER A 318 33.76 32.18 7.05
CA SER A 318 32.54 32.84 6.59
C SER A 318 31.29 31.98 6.82
N LEU A 319 31.45 30.66 6.97
CA LEU A 319 30.38 29.74 7.36
C LEU A 319 30.36 29.50 8.86
N ARG A 320 31.54 29.26 9.44
CA ARG A 320 31.67 28.86 10.85
C ARG A 320 31.25 29.96 11.81
N VAL A 321 31.82 31.16 11.67
CA VAL A 321 31.63 32.24 12.67
C VAL A 321 30.18 32.71 12.74
N PRO A 322 29.45 32.93 11.62
CA PRO A 322 28.05 33.32 11.71
C PRO A 322 27.16 32.23 12.32
N PHE A 323 27.46 30.95 12.05
CA PHE A 323 26.74 29.83 12.65
C PHE A 323 26.97 29.75 14.17
N GLU A 324 28.23 29.84 14.62
CA GLU A 324 28.61 29.90 16.05
C GLU A 324 27.84 31.03 16.76
N GLN A 325 27.85 32.23 16.19
CA GLN A 325 27.17 33.40 16.75
C GLN A 325 25.65 33.28 16.78
N ALA A 326 25.05 32.61 15.79
CA ALA A 326 23.61 32.38 15.76
C ALA A 326 23.19 31.38 16.84
N VAL A 327 23.89 30.25 16.92
CA VAL A 327 23.61 29.20 17.91
C VAL A 327 23.81 29.72 19.33
N GLU A 328 24.85 30.53 19.58
CA GLU A 328 25.09 31.20 20.88
C GLU A 328 23.88 32.03 21.36
N LYS A 329 23.03 32.52 20.46
CA LYS A 329 21.85 33.34 20.80
C LYS A 329 20.54 32.56 20.87
N PHE A 330 20.55 31.22 20.77
CA PHE A 330 19.30 30.43 20.81
C PHE A 330 18.47 30.66 22.09
N THR A 331 19.11 30.81 23.25
CA THR A 331 18.40 31.09 24.52
C THR A 331 17.87 32.52 24.64
N GLU A 332 18.29 33.42 23.75
CA GLU A 332 17.76 34.78 23.59
C GLU A 332 16.62 34.78 22.56
N ASN A 333 16.71 33.92 21.53
CA ASN A 333 15.76 33.80 20.43
C ASN A 333 14.92 32.51 20.56
N LEU A 334 14.08 32.44 21.59
CA LEU A 334 13.28 31.23 21.83
C LEU A 334 12.25 30.99 20.70
N PRO A 335 12.11 29.74 20.20
CA PRO A 335 11.26 29.41 19.06
C PRO A 335 9.78 29.21 19.48
N PHE A 336 9.09 30.31 19.76
CA PHE A 336 7.66 30.29 20.10
C PHE A 336 6.81 30.03 18.84
N ARG A 337 5.93 29.05 18.91
CA ARG A 337 4.97 28.70 17.85
C ARG A 337 3.71 29.54 17.94
N TYR A 338 3.32 29.92 19.15
CA TYR A 338 2.10 30.67 19.43
C TYR A 338 2.37 31.87 20.34
N GLN A 339 1.57 32.93 20.19
CA GLN A 339 1.73 34.14 21.00
C GLN A 339 1.47 33.87 22.49
N GLU A 340 0.59 32.92 22.80
CA GLU A 340 0.20 32.51 24.14
C GLU A 340 1.37 31.89 24.93
N GLU A 341 2.26 31.15 24.26
CA GLU A 341 3.43 30.50 24.88
C GLU A 341 4.40 31.52 25.50
N LYS A 342 4.46 32.75 24.97
CA LYS A 342 5.32 33.81 25.51
C LYS A 342 4.91 34.26 26.92
N SER A 343 3.65 34.04 27.28
CA SER A 343 3.09 34.41 28.58
C SER A 343 3.04 33.24 29.56
N ASP A 344 3.34 32.01 29.11
CA ASP A 344 3.43 30.82 29.97
C ASP A 344 4.87 30.62 30.49
N PRO A 345 5.13 30.83 31.79
CA PRO A 345 6.47 30.65 32.36
C PRO A 345 7.03 29.22 32.16
N ASN A 346 6.17 28.20 32.12
CA ASN A 346 6.59 26.82 31.93
C ASN A 346 7.05 26.57 30.49
N ALA A 347 6.29 27.05 29.50
CA ALA A 347 6.68 26.99 28.09
C ALA A 347 8.00 27.74 27.84
N VAL A 348 8.16 28.94 28.42
CA VAL A 348 9.41 29.72 28.32
C VAL A 348 10.60 28.96 28.92
N ALA A 349 10.43 28.37 30.11
CA ALA A 349 11.48 27.60 30.77
C ALA A 349 11.86 26.35 29.95
N ALA A 350 10.88 25.60 29.46
CA ALA A 350 11.09 24.39 28.66
C ALA A 350 11.80 24.70 27.33
N LEU A 351 11.41 25.77 26.63
CA LEU A 351 12.09 26.22 25.41
C LEU A 351 13.52 26.67 25.70
N ARG A 352 13.75 27.42 26.78
CA ARG A 352 15.11 27.84 27.16
C ARG A 352 16.00 26.64 27.43
N GLU A 353 15.51 25.65 28.17
CA GLU A 353 16.25 24.42 28.45
C GLU A 353 16.60 23.63 27.18
N LYS A 354 15.65 23.51 26.23
CA LYS A 354 15.90 22.91 24.91
C LYS A 354 16.95 23.68 24.12
N MET A 355 16.89 25.02 24.13
CA MET A 355 17.87 25.86 23.43
C MET A 355 19.28 25.75 24.02
N GLU A 356 19.42 25.63 25.34
CA GLU A 356 20.71 25.33 25.99
C GLU A 356 21.27 23.98 25.51
N ASN A 357 20.41 22.99 25.32
CA ASN A 357 20.81 21.68 24.79
C ASN A 357 21.31 21.74 23.35
N TYR A 358 20.73 22.62 22.52
CA TYR A 358 21.18 22.83 21.14
C TYR A 358 22.44 23.70 21.04
N GLN A 359 22.63 24.64 21.97
CA GLN A 359 23.84 25.49 22.04
C GLN A 359 25.14 24.70 22.12
N VAL A 360 25.10 23.48 22.70
CA VAL A 360 26.26 22.60 22.78
C VAL A 360 26.86 22.30 21.40
N PHE A 361 26.02 22.20 20.37
CA PHE A 361 26.46 21.88 19.00
C PHE A 361 27.14 23.06 18.29
N GLY A 362 27.00 24.28 18.80
CA GLY A 362 27.59 25.49 18.23
C GLY A 362 29.00 25.81 18.75
N ARG A 363 29.61 24.94 19.57
CA ARG A 363 30.89 25.20 20.24
C ARG A 363 31.92 24.15 19.83
N ILE A 364 33.01 24.59 19.21
CA ILE A 364 34.08 23.68 18.75
C ILE A 364 34.73 22.90 19.91
N GLU A 365 34.74 23.47 21.12
CA GLU A 365 35.31 22.84 22.32
C GLU A 365 34.53 21.62 22.79
N ASN A 366 33.29 21.44 22.32
CA ASN A 366 32.47 20.27 22.67
C ASN A 366 32.72 19.10 21.71
N TYR A 367 33.38 19.29 20.58
CA TYR A 367 33.63 18.20 19.64
C TYR A 367 34.83 17.35 20.10
N ARG A 368 34.67 16.03 20.00
CA ARG A 368 35.69 15.02 20.27
C ARG A 368 35.87 14.15 19.04
N GLN A 369 37.08 13.63 18.87
CA GLN A 369 37.40 12.72 17.78
C GLN A 369 38.21 11.53 18.31
N GLN A 370 37.89 10.34 17.80
CA GLN A 370 38.64 9.11 18.08
C GLN A 370 38.77 8.30 16.80
N GLN A 371 39.96 7.77 16.57
CA GLN A 371 40.20 6.83 15.48
C GLN A 371 39.74 5.43 15.89
N VAL A 372 38.85 4.84 15.08
CA VAL A 372 38.35 3.47 15.25
C VAL A 372 38.59 2.72 13.94
N GLY A 373 39.65 1.93 13.90
CA GLY A 373 40.14 1.29 12.67
C GLY A 373 40.58 2.32 11.63
N GLU A 374 40.03 2.24 10.42
CA GLU A 374 40.29 3.18 9.32
C GLU A 374 39.40 4.44 9.35
N HIS A 375 38.44 4.53 10.28
CA HIS A 375 37.46 5.62 10.33
C HIS A 375 37.70 6.54 11.54
N TRP A 376 37.37 7.82 11.38
CA TRP A 376 37.30 8.78 12.48
C TRP A 376 35.87 8.89 12.96
N HIS A 377 35.65 8.62 14.25
CA HIS A 377 34.39 8.89 14.92
C HIS A 377 34.45 10.27 15.55
N ILE A 378 33.51 11.15 15.18
CA ILE A 378 33.39 12.51 15.73
C ILE A 378 32.05 12.61 16.45
N TRP A 379 32.06 13.10 17.68
CA TRP A 379 30.85 13.30 18.47
C TRP A 379 30.93 14.58 19.31
N VAL A 380 29.77 15.02 19.78
CA VAL A 380 29.65 16.18 20.67
C VAL A 380 29.57 15.68 22.12
N GLU A 381 30.57 16.03 22.92
CA GLU A 381 30.58 15.83 24.36
C GLU A 381 29.87 17.00 25.06
N ARG A 382 28.74 16.72 25.70
CA ARG A 382 27.98 17.71 26.45
C ARG A 382 28.72 18.11 27.74
N PRO A 383 28.69 19.40 28.15
CA PRO A 383 29.13 19.83 29.47
C PRO A 383 28.51 18.99 30.60
N GLU A 384 29.24 18.79 31.69
CA GLU A 384 28.85 17.88 32.77
C GLU A 384 27.50 18.26 33.40
N GLU A 385 27.24 19.55 33.58
CA GLU A 385 25.99 20.07 34.15
C GLU A 385 24.79 19.75 33.26
N ILE A 386 24.92 19.96 31.94
CA ILE A 386 23.87 19.66 30.95
C ILE A 386 23.66 18.14 30.86
N ARG A 387 24.74 17.36 30.90
CA ARG A 387 24.66 15.90 30.86
C ARG A 387 23.89 15.35 32.06
N LYS A 388 24.25 15.74 33.29
CA LYS A 388 23.54 15.28 34.51
C LYS A 388 22.06 15.66 34.52
N ARG A 389 21.73 16.91 34.18
CA ARG A 389 20.35 17.38 34.08
C ARG A 389 19.54 16.55 33.07
N ASN A 390 20.12 16.32 31.89
CA ASN A 390 19.46 15.54 30.85
C ASN A 390 19.31 14.07 31.26
N ASP A 391 20.32 13.45 31.87
CA ASP A 391 20.25 12.05 32.30
C ASP A 391 19.09 11.83 33.30
N GLU A 392 18.83 12.79 34.20
CA GLU A 392 17.67 12.78 35.11
C GLU A 392 16.33 12.97 34.36
N LEU A 393 16.29 13.85 33.35
CA LEU A 393 15.08 14.18 32.60
C LEU A 393 14.71 13.12 31.54
N PHE A 394 15.69 12.42 30.97
CA PHE A 394 15.52 11.37 29.97
C PHE A 394 15.54 9.95 30.56
N ALA A 395 15.79 9.76 31.86
CA ALA A 395 15.73 8.43 32.48
C ALA A 395 14.42 7.66 32.17
N PRO A 396 13.22 8.29 32.22
CA PRO A 396 11.97 7.63 31.79
C PRO A 396 11.93 7.32 30.28
N ASN A 397 12.54 8.16 29.45
CA ASN A 397 12.62 7.95 27.99
C ASN A 397 13.60 6.84 27.60
N PHE A 398 14.61 6.55 28.44
CA PHE A 398 15.53 5.43 28.24
C PHE A 398 14.83 4.09 28.43
N GLU A 399 13.95 3.98 29.44
CA GLU A 399 13.09 2.80 29.61
C GLU A 399 12.20 2.60 28.39
N TRP A 400 11.54 3.65 27.91
CA TRP A 400 10.74 3.60 26.69
C TRP A 400 11.53 3.13 25.46
N GLN A 401 12.74 3.67 25.25
CA GLN A 401 13.61 3.24 24.15
C GLN A 401 14.03 1.78 24.27
N ARG A 402 14.24 1.30 25.49
CA ARG A 402 14.55 -0.11 25.78
C ARG A 402 13.34 -1.01 25.47
N TRP A 403 12.12 -0.58 25.81
CA TRP A 403 10.87 -1.29 25.48
C TRP A 403 10.66 -1.37 23.97
N LEU A 404 10.83 -0.25 23.26
CA LEU A 404 10.69 -0.17 21.81
C LEU A 404 11.75 -1.03 21.11
N GLY A 405 12.99 -1.01 21.61
CA GLY A 405 14.08 -1.85 21.09
C GLY A 405 13.76 -3.34 21.16
N VAL A 406 13.26 -3.81 22.31
CA VAL A 406 12.86 -5.22 22.50
C VAL A 406 11.59 -5.57 21.72
N SER A 407 10.61 -4.66 21.65
CA SER A 407 9.38 -4.87 20.88
C SER A 407 9.68 -5.03 19.38
N LEU A 408 10.53 -4.15 18.82
CA LEU A 408 10.98 -4.25 17.43
C LEU A 408 11.79 -5.52 17.17
N TRP A 409 12.65 -5.89 18.11
CA TRP A 409 13.40 -7.15 18.05
C TRP A 409 12.44 -8.35 18.01
N ALA A 410 11.47 -8.42 18.92
CA ALA A 410 10.51 -9.51 18.98
C ALA A 410 9.69 -9.63 17.70
N LYS A 411 9.18 -8.50 17.19
CA LYS A 411 8.45 -8.43 15.91
C LYS A 411 9.28 -9.00 14.76
N GLN A 412 10.53 -8.60 14.64
CA GLN A 412 11.40 -9.04 13.54
C GLN A 412 11.81 -10.52 13.70
N THR A 413 12.10 -10.97 14.92
CA THR A 413 12.38 -12.39 15.23
C THR A 413 11.21 -13.29 14.87
N ILE A 414 9.97 -12.89 15.18
CA ILE A 414 8.75 -13.63 14.84
C ILE A 414 8.51 -13.67 13.32
N LYS A 415 8.80 -12.55 12.62
CA LYS A 415 8.66 -12.46 11.16
C LYS A 415 9.65 -13.39 10.45
N ASP A 416 10.92 -13.38 10.87
CA ASP A 416 11.99 -14.11 10.19
C ASP A 416 12.14 -15.56 10.69
N GLY A 417 11.50 -15.92 11.81
CA GLY A 417 11.59 -17.24 12.41
C GLY A 417 12.96 -17.57 13.03
N ARG A 418 13.82 -16.57 13.24
CA ARG A 418 15.19 -16.72 13.76
C ARG A 418 15.64 -15.50 14.54
N GLN A 419 16.62 -15.67 15.44
CA GLN A 419 17.21 -14.60 16.23
C GLN A 419 17.76 -13.47 15.34
N GLN A 420 17.51 -12.22 15.75
CA GLN A 420 18.04 -11.02 15.09
C GLN A 420 19.39 -10.59 15.68
N GLU A 421 20.26 -10.02 14.84
CA GLU A 421 21.63 -9.62 15.24
C GLU A 421 21.67 -8.51 16.31
N ARG A 422 20.59 -7.71 16.42
CA ARG A 422 20.53 -6.55 17.32
C ARG A 422 20.58 -6.93 18.81
N MET A 423 20.14 -8.13 19.18
CA MET A 423 20.05 -8.59 20.57
C MET A 423 19.99 -10.12 20.62
N THR A 424 20.64 -10.73 21.62
CA THR A 424 20.58 -12.19 21.86
C THR A 424 19.25 -12.62 22.50
N LEU A 425 18.91 -13.91 22.44
CA LEU A 425 17.73 -14.45 23.13
C LEU A 425 17.81 -14.22 24.65
N GLU A 426 18.98 -14.46 25.26
CA GLU A 426 19.21 -14.22 26.69
C GLU A 426 19.00 -12.75 27.08
N GLU A 427 19.55 -11.81 26.33
CA GLU A 427 19.39 -10.37 26.59
C GLU A 427 17.93 -9.94 26.48
N ALA A 428 17.20 -10.42 25.46
CA ALA A 428 15.79 -10.11 25.28
C ALA A 428 14.94 -10.63 26.45
N VAL A 429 15.21 -11.85 26.93
CA VAL A 429 14.52 -12.42 28.10
C VAL A 429 14.86 -11.66 29.36
N ALA A 430 16.12 -11.28 29.57
CA ALA A 430 16.53 -10.50 30.74
C ALA A 430 15.79 -9.14 30.77
N VAL A 431 15.75 -8.43 29.64
CA VAL A 431 15.00 -7.18 29.55
C VAL A 431 13.51 -7.43 29.80
N ALA A 432 12.89 -8.41 29.14
CA ALA A 432 11.46 -8.68 29.31
C ALA A 432 11.10 -8.99 30.79
N LYS A 433 11.95 -9.73 31.51
CA LYS A 433 11.77 -10.01 32.94
C LYS A 433 11.94 -8.78 33.83
N GLU A 434 12.90 -7.91 33.52
CA GLU A 434 13.05 -6.63 34.22
C GLU A 434 11.84 -5.71 34.02
N LEU A 435 11.17 -5.81 32.87
CA LEU A 435 9.97 -5.02 32.58
C LEU A 435 8.71 -5.56 33.25
N GLN A 436 8.74 -6.75 33.85
CA GLN A 436 7.55 -7.37 34.44
C GLN A 436 7.18 -6.75 35.79
N THR A 437 5.88 -6.61 36.02
CA THR A 437 5.29 -6.24 37.31
C THR A 437 4.26 -7.28 37.76
N SER A 438 3.97 -7.33 39.06
CA SER A 438 2.98 -8.28 39.62
C SER A 438 1.54 -8.03 39.17
N GLU A 439 1.25 -6.87 38.60
CA GLU A 439 -0.11 -6.46 38.17
C GLU A 439 -0.30 -6.58 36.64
N ASP A 440 0.71 -7.06 35.91
CA ASP A 440 0.67 -7.19 34.46
C ASP A 440 -0.52 -8.06 34.00
N PHE A 441 -1.17 -7.63 32.91
CA PHE A 441 -2.30 -8.33 32.25
C PHE A 441 -3.62 -8.38 33.04
N ILE A 442 -3.74 -7.76 34.22
CA ILE A 442 -4.97 -7.78 35.07
C ILE A 442 -5.96 -6.66 34.70
N GLN A 443 -5.50 -5.43 34.49
CA GLN A 443 -6.28 -4.28 34.00
C GLN A 443 -5.40 -3.41 33.12
N SER A 444 -5.86 -3.05 31.91
CA SER A 444 -5.22 -2.00 31.11
C SER A 444 -6.12 -0.78 31.09
N ASP A 445 -5.61 0.34 31.61
CA ASP A 445 -6.26 1.63 31.41
C ASP A 445 -6.22 1.97 29.90
N ARG A 446 -7.34 2.42 29.33
CA ARG A 446 -7.49 2.55 27.86
C ARG A 446 -6.59 3.63 27.26
N GLU A 447 -6.04 4.51 28.09
CA GLU A 447 -5.28 5.70 27.71
C GLU A 447 -3.76 5.55 27.89
N ASP A 448 -3.26 4.47 28.52
CA ASP A 448 -1.82 4.26 28.74
C ASP A 448 -1.14 3.51 27.58
N ILE A 449 -0.75 4.26 26.55
CA ILE A 449 0.00 3.76 25.38
C ILE A 449 1.32 3.11 25.80
N HIS A 450 1.96 3.64 26.84
CA HIS A 450 3.25 3.18 27.32
C HIS A 450 3.12 1.79 27.97
N GLY A 451 2.15 1.62 28.86
CA GLY A 451 1.82 0.34 29.48
C GLY A 451 1.42 -0.74 28.46
N VAL A 452 0.60 -0.39 27.46
CA VAL A 452 0.21 -1.33 26.39
C VAL A 452 1.41 -1.82 25.59
N THR A 453 2.31 -0.91 25.21
CA THR A 453 3.51 -1.26 24.42
C THR A 453 4.49 -2.11 25.23
N ARG A 454 4.61 -1.86 26.55
CA ARG A 454 5.39 -2.70 27.47
C ARG A 454 4.86 -4.13 27.51
N LEU A 455 3.54 -4.31 27.69
CA LEU A 455 2.91 -5.64 27.71
C LEU A 455 3.05 -6.37 26.38
N GLN A 456 2.96 -5.66 25.25
CA GLN A 456 3.22 -6.21 23.92
C GLN A 456 4.67 -6.67 23.77
N ALA A 457 5.64 -5.92 24.28
CA ALA A 457 7.05 -6.31 24.25
C ALA A 457 7.28 -7.60 25.06
N ILE A 458 6.72 -7.69 26.27
CA ILE A 458 6.85 -8.86 27.15
C ILE A 458 6.23 -10.11 26.49
N ALA A 459 4.98 -10.02 26.02
CA ALA A 459 4.32 -11.13 25.32
C ALA A 459 5.02 -11.49 24.00
N GLY A 460 5.52 -10.47 23.28
CA GLY A 460 6.28 -10.63 22.05
C GLY A 460 7.58 -11.42 22.27
N VAL A 461 8.35 -11.11 23.32
CA VAL A 461 9.57 -11.88 23.65
C VAL A 461 9.22 -13.32 24.02
N ALA A 462 8.19 -13.53 24.84
CA ALA A 462 7.76 -14.87 25.23
C ALA A 462 7.40 -15.76 24.01
N ALA A 463 6.74 -15.18 23.00
CA ALA A 463 6.46 -15.87 21.73
C ALA A 463 7.71 -15.99 20.83
N ALA A 464 8.51 -14.93 20.72
CA ALA A 464 9.67 -14.87 19.83
C ALA A 464 10.73 -15.92 20.15
N ILE A 465 11.03 -16.15 21.43
CA ILE A 465 12.03 -17.15 21.82
C ILE A 465 11.58 -18.58 21.48
N LEU A 466 10.28 -18.88 21.63
CA LEU A 466 9.72 -20.18 21.27
C LEU A 466 9.83 -20.41 19.75
N ILE A 467 9.55 -19.37 18.96
CA ILE A 467 9.60 -19.42 17.49
C ILE A 467 11.03 -19.53 16.98
N ALA A 468 11.96 -18.77 17.56
CA ALA A 468 13.35 -18.72 17.11
C ALA A 468 14.13 -19.98 17.48
N ASP A 469 13.98 -20.47 18.72
CA ASP A 469 14.65 -21.68 19.19
C ASP A 469 13.91 -22.30 20.40
N PHE A 470 13.00 -23.23 20.09
CA PHE A 470 12.23 -23.94 21.11
C PHE A 470 13.11 -24.79 22.05
N GLU A 471 14.14 -25.46 21.51
CA GLU A 471 15.01 -26.34 22.30
C GLU A 471 15.92 -25.54 23.24
N TRP A 472 16.44 -24.40 22.78
CA TRP A 472 17.12 -23.45 23.64
C TRP A 472 16.19 -22.94 24.75
N THR A 473 14.96 -22.55 24.42
CA THR A 473 13.98 -22.05 25.40
C THR A 473 13.69 -23.10 26.49
N ARG A 474 13.61 -24.37 26.09
CA ARG A 474 13.43 -25.51 26.99
C ARG A 474 14.66 -25.74 27.88
N THR A 475 15.85 -25.77 27.29
CA THR A 475 17.10 -26.06 28.02
C THR A 475 17.51 -24.93 28.98
N GLN A 476 17.18 -23.67 28.67
CA GLN A 476 17.40 -22.51 29.53
C GLN A 476 16.29 -22.28 30.57
N ASN A 477 15.34 -23.22 30.73
CA ASN A 477 14.22 -23.13 31.67
C ASN A 477 13.35 -21.86 31.48
N HIS A 478 13.12 -21.45 30.24
CA HIS A 478 12.23 -20.32 29.91
C HIS A 478 10.85 -20.75 29.42
N LEU A 479 10.63 -22.05 29.19
CA LEU A 479 9.36 -22.60 28.74
C LEU A 479 8.18 -22.28 29.68
N GLU A 480 8.33 -22.51 30.98
CA GLU A 480 7.29 -22.20 31.98
C GLU A 480 6.98 -20.71 32.07
N TRP A 481 8.02 -19.88 31.96
CA TRP A 481 7.87 -18.42 31.94
C TRP A 481 7.11 -17.97 30.70
N SER A 482 7.48 -18.46 29.51
CA SER A 482 6.75 -18.16 28.27
C SER A 482 5.31 -18.62 28.34
N ARG A 483 5.05 -19.85 28.80
CA ARG A 483 3.69 -20.39 28.99
C ARG A 483 2.85 -19.48 29.88
N ALA A 484 3.37 -19.08 31.05
CA ALA A 484 2.66 -18.23 31.99
C ALA A 484 2.33 -16.84 31.40
N ILE A 485 3.29 -16.21 30.73
CA ILE A 485 3.10 -14.89 30.10
C ILE A 485 2.09 -14.95 28.96
N LEU A 486 2.16 -15.97 28.11
CA LEU A 486 1.24 -16.11 26.98
C LEU A 486 -0.19 -16.42 27.46
N LEU A 487 -0.36 -17.22 28.52
CA LEU A 487 -1.66 -17.43 29.15
C LEU A 487 -2.23 -16.14 29.76
N ALA A 488 -1.39 -15.36 30.44
CA ALA A 488 -1.80 -14.07 31.00
C ALA A 488 -2.22 -13.08 29.91
N ALA A 489 -1.40 -12.97 28.85
CA ALA A 489 -1.70 -12.15 27.68
C ALA A 489 -2.98 -12.58 26.95
N ALA A 490 -3.25 -13.89 26.86
CA ALA A 490 -4.47 -14.41 26.26
C ALA A 490 -5.75 -14.00 27.00
N ARG A 491 -5.68 -13.86 28.34
CA ARG A 491 -6.80 -13.54 29.24
C ARG A 491 -7.08 -12.06 29.39
N MET A 492 -6.30 -11.19 28.74
CA MET A 492 -6.51 -9.75 28.78
C MET A 492 -7.90 -9.36 28.25
N ALA A 493 -8.50 -8.29 28.78
CA ALA A 493 -9.76 -7.75 28.25
C ALA A 493 -9.57 -7.11 26.86
N GLU A 494 -10.56 -7.27 25.96
CA GLU A 494 -10.52 -6.83 24.55
C GLU A 494 -10.68 -5.31 24.34
N THR A 495 -10.75 -4.51 25.41
CA THR A 495 -11.35 -3.17 25.39
C THR A 495 -10.48 -2.03 24.82
N SER A 496 -9.31 -2.33 24.26
CA SER A 496 -8.33 -1.33 23.78
C SER A 496 -8.30 -1.26 22.25
N MET A 497 -8.22 -0.05 21.67
CA MET A 497 -8.03 0.15 20.22
C MET A 497 -6.78 -0.56 19.69
N TYR A 498 -5.78 -0.78 20.55
CA TYR A 498 -4.53 -1.48 20.25
C TYR A 498 -4.65 -3.01 20.24
N ALA A 499 -5.76 -3.58 20.72
CA ALA A 499 -6.04 -5.02 20.62
C ALA A 499 -6.25 -5.48 19.17
N MET A 500 -6.63 -4.55 18.27
CA MET A 500 -6.82 -4.78 16.83
C MET A 500 -5.51 -4.77 16.02
N SER A 501 -4.36 -4.49 16.66
CA SER A 501 -3.05 -4.50 15.99
C SER A 501 -2.58 -5.94 15.75
N PRO A 502 -1.97 -6.26 14.58
CA PRO A 502 -1.24 -7.52 14.34
C PRO A 502 -0.09 -7.78 15.34
N PHE A 503 0.25 -6.78 16.16
CA PHE A 503 1.32 -6.84 17.16
C PHE A 503 0.78 -6.77 18.60
N SER A 504 -0.51 -7.05 18.80
CA SER A 504 -1.12 -7.04 20.12
C SER A 504 -0.64 -8.22 20.98
N ALA A 505 -0.72 -8.08 22.30
CA ALA A 505 -0.33 -9.13 23.23
C ALA A 505 -1.17 -10.43 23.01
N LYS A 506 -2.45 -10.31 22.66
CA LYS A 506 -3.31 -11.47 22.31
C LYS A 506 -2.87 -12.16 21.03
N VAL A 507 -2.39 -11.42 20.02
CA VAL A 507 -1.84 -12.02 18.79
C VAL A 507 -0.58 -12.83 19.09
N TYR A 508 0.34 -12.28 19.90
CA TYR A 508 1.52 -13.02 20.35
C TYR A 508 1.15 -14.24 21.20
N ALA A 509 0.17 -14.10 22.09
CA ALA A 509 -0.37 -15.21 22.87
C ALA A 509 -0.93 -16.33 21.99
N GLY A 510 -1.78 -15.99 21.02
CA GLY A 510 -2.37 -16.97 20.09
C GLY A 510 -1.30 -17.74 19.33
N ARG A 511 -0.28 -17.05 18.79
CA ARG A 511 0.81 -17.69 18.06
C ARG A 511 1.72 -18.55 18.95
N GLY A 512 2.09 -18.03 20.12
CA GLY A 512 2.98 -18.72 21.07
C GLY A 512 2.33 -19.96 21.69
N LEU A 513 1.08 -19.87 22.14
CA LEU A 513 0.33 -21.00 22.70
C LEU A 513 0.09 -22.10 21.65
N ALA A 514 -0.25 -21.71 20.41
CA ALA A 514 -0.39 -22.65 19.30
C ALA A 514 0.93 -23.37 18.97
N LEU A 515 2.07 -22.68 19.06
CA LEU A 515 3.38 -23.29 18.86
C LEU A 515 3.70 -24.33 19.94
N LEU A 516 3.29 -24.13 21.19
CA LEU A 516 3.40 -25.17 22.22
C LEU A 516 2.71 -26.48 21.80
N ALA A 517 1.57 -26.39 21.08
CA ALA A 517 0.84 -27.56 20.59
C ALA A 517 1.64 -28.32 19.53
N THR A 518 2.34 -27.60 18.65
CA THR A 518 3.25 -28.19 17.66
C THR A 518 4.36 -29.04 18.29
N HIS A 519 4.81 -28.67 19.49
CA HIS A 519 5.85 -29.42 20.23
C HIS A 519 5.29 -30.46 21.21
N GLY A 520 3.97 -30.65 21.27
CA GLY A 520 3.33 -31.66 22.13
C GLY A 520 3.46 -31.38 23.63
N VAL A 521 3.69 -30.12 24.02
CA VAL A 521 3.85 -29.70 25.43
C VAL A 521 2.62 -28.96 25.97
N VAL A 522 1.45 -29.17 25.36
CA VAL A 522 0.20 -28.54 25.77
C VAL A 522 -0.58 -29.41 26.73
N ASP A 523 -1.15 -28.76 27.75
CA ASP A 523 -2.14 -29.34 28.64
C ASP A 523 -3.55 -28.85 28.29
N ILE A 524 -4.53 -29.35 29.05
CA ILE A 524 -5.94 -29.00 28.86
C ILE A 524 -6.20 -27.49 29.01
N GLU A 525 -5.45 -26.80 29.88
CA GLU A 525 -5.59 -25.36 30.10
C GLU A 525 -5.20 -24.58 28.84
N VAL A 526 -4.06 -24.93 28.21
CA VAL A 526 -3.62 -24.28 26.97
C VAL A 526 -4.57 -24.58 25.81
N ARG A 527 -5.02 -25.83 25.65
CA ARG A 527 -6.01 -26.18 24.60
C ARG A 527 -7.30 -25.37 24.74
N GLN A 528 -7.83 -25.29 25.95
CA GLN A 528 -9.03 -24.49 26.25
C GLN A 528 -8.81 -23.00 26.02
N GLN A 529 -7.64 -22.46 26.39
CA GLN A 529 -7.32 -21.06 26.18
C GLN A 529 -7.20 -20.71 24.69
N ILE A 530 -6.70 -21.62 23.85
CA ILE A 530 -6.66 -21.45 22.39
C ILE A 530 -8.08 -21.36 21.82
N LEU A 531 -8.99 -22.25 22.22
CA LEU A 531 -10.41 -22.17 21.80
C LEU A 531 -11.08 -20.89 22.31
N GLN A 532 -10.78 -20.49 23.54
CA GLN A 532 -11.29 -19.24 24.12
C GLN A 532 -10.86 -18.04 23.26
N LEU A 533 -9.58 -17.94 22.90
CA LEU A 533 -9.05 -16.88 22.04
C LEU A 533 -9.76 -16.82 20.69
N ILE A 534 -9.99 -17.97 20.05
CA ILE A 534 -10.75 -18.04 18.79
C ILE A 534 -12.17 -17.54 19.02
N SER A 535 -12.86 -18.07 20.03
CA SER A 535 -14.27 -17.77 20.26
C SER A 535 -14.53 -16.29 20.58
N GLU A 536 -13.74 -15.69 21.47
CA GLU A 536 -13.84 -14.27 21.82
C GLU A 536 -13.65 -13.38 20.59
N SER A 537 -12.64 -13.70 19.77
CA SER A 537 -12.26 -12.92 18.59
C SER A 537 -13.28 -13.01 17.46
N LEU A 538 -14.15 -14.02 17.46
CA LEU A 538 -15.15 -14.28 16.42
C LEU A 538 -16.58 -13.85 16.81
N ARG A 539 -16.83 -13.44 18.07
CA ARG A 539 -18.14 -12.92 18.50
C ARG A 539 -18.53 -11.70 17.67
N ARG A 540 -19.84 -11.50 17.43
CA ARG A 540 -20.42 -10.49 16.52
C ARG A 540 -19.86 -9.06 16.63
N PHE A 541 -19.36 -8.64 17.79
CA PHE A 541 -18.83 -7.29 18.03
C PHE A 541 -17.30 -7.21 18.15
N SER A 542 -16.60 -8.34 18.07
CA SER A 542 -15.14 -8.36 18.08
C SER A 542 -14.60 -8.09 16.67
N ARG A 543 -13.52 -7.29 16.59
CA ARG A 543 -12.78 -6.98 15.36
C ARG A 543 -11.34 -7.53 15.45
N ALA A 544 -11.17 -8.69 16.08
CA ALA A 544 -9.87 -9.28 16.40
C ALA A 544 -9.47 -10.47 15.50
N GLY A 545 -9.83 -10.44 14.21
CA GLY A 545 -9.52 -11.53 13.25
C GLY A 545 -8.03 -11.90 13.15
N GLU A 546 -7.13 -10.95 13.45
CA GLU A 546 -5.69 -11.20 13.49
C GLU A 546 -5.27 -12.20 14.58
N VAL A 547 -6.00 -12.29 15.69
CA VAL A 547 -5.74 -13.29 16.74
C VAL A 547 -6.01 -14.70 16.19
N VAL A 548 -7.13 -14.87 15.48
CA VAL A 548 -7.51 -16.16 14.89
C VAL A 548 -6.47 -16.60 13.85
N LYS A 549 -6.08 -15.70 12.94
CA LYS A 549 -5.00 -15.97 11.98
C LYS A 549 -3.70 -16.38 12.67
N ALA A 550 -3.33 -15.71 13.75
CA ALA A 550 -2.11 -16.00 14.50
C ALA A 550 -2.15 -17.38 15.17
N VAL A 551 -3.30 -17.77 15.72
CA VAL A 551 -3.54 -19.12 16.24
C VAL A 551 -3.38 -20.17 15.14
N PHE A 552 -4.09 -20.04 14.03
CA PHE A 552 -4.01 -21.04 12.94
C PHE A 552 -2.63 -21.09 12.30
N SER A 553 -1.93 -19.96 12.20
CA SER A 553 -0.53 -19.93 11.74
C SER A 553 0.41 -20.67 12.69
N GLY A 554 0.21 -20.56 14.01
CA GLY A 554 0.99 -21.33 15.00
C GLY A 554 0.64 -22.82 15.03
N LEU A 555 -0.59 -23.19 14.65
CA LEU A 555 -1.06 -24.58 14.60
C LEU A 555 -0.65 -25.33 13.33
N GLN A 556 0.00 -24.68 12.35
CA GLN A 556 0.30 -25.26 11.04
C GLN A 556 0.99 -26.64 11.12
N ASN A 557 1.86 -26.85 12.10
CA ASN A 557 2.58 -28.11 12.30
C ASN A 557 2.01 -28.99 13.42
N ALA A 558 0.93 -28.56 14.09
CA ALA A 558 0.29 -29.29 15.18
C ALA A 558 -0.70 -30.36 14.72
N TRP A 559 -1.12 -30.37 13.44
CA TRP A 559 -2.18 -31.26 12.94
C TRP A 559 -1.89 -32.76 13.11
N ASN A 560 -0.61 -33.16 13.14
CA ASN A 560 -0.20 -34.54 13.39
C ASN A 560 0.17 -34.82 14.85
N VAL A 561 0.36 -33.77 15.67
CA VAL A 561 0.79 -33.85 17.07
C VAL A 561 -0.41 -33.78 18.00
N ASP A 562 -1.32 -32.85 17.72
CA ASP A 562 -2.57 -32.60 18.43
C ASP A 562 -3.74 -32.41 17.44
N PRO A 563 -4.17 -33.48 16.75
CA PRO A 563 -5.29 -33.40 15.81
C PRO A 563 -6.60 -33.02 16.51
N VAL A 564 -6.77 -33.40 17.78
CA VAL A 564 -7.95 -33.08 18.58
C VAL A 564 -8.11 -31.55 18.70
N LEU A 565 -7.06 -30.84 19.09
CA LEU A 565 -7.08 -29.38 19.15
C LEU A 565 -7.34 -28.75 17.78
N CYS A 566 -6.61 -29.18 16.75
CA CYS A 566 -6.66 -28.54 15.43
C CYS A 566 -8.03 -28.67 14.76
N TRP A 567 -8.64 -29.86 14.78
CA TRP A 567 -9.96 -30.09 14.19
C TRP A 567 -11.07 -29.38 14.97
N ASN A 568 -11.01 -29.37 16.32
CA ASN A 568 -11.98 -28.63 17.13
C ASN A 568 -11.85 -27.11 16.93
N ALA A 569 -10.62 -26.57 16.76
CA ALA A 569 -10.41 -25.16 16.47
C ALA A 569 -11.01 -24.76 15.12
N LEU A 570 -10.79 -25.56 14.06
CA LEU A 570 -11.39 -25.33 12.74
C LEU A 570 -12.92 -25.46 12.79
N SER A 571 -13.43 -26.50 13.44
CA SER A 571 -14.86 -26.73 13.62
C SER A 571 -15.54 -25.58 14.36
N LEU A 572 -14.93 -25.07 15.43
CA LEU A 572 -15.47 -23.94 16.20
C LEU A 572 -15.55 -22.69 15.33
N CYS A 573 -14.47 -22.39 14.59
CA CYS A 573 -14.40 -21.25 13.69
C CYS A 573 -15.50 -21.32 12.61
N LEU A 574 -15.68 -22.48 11.97
CA LEU A 574 -16.73 -22.67 10.97
C LEU A 574 -18.14 -22.65 11.60
N SER A 575 -18.32 -23.22 12.79
CA SER A 575 -19.61 -23.28 13.47
C SER A 575 -20.12 -21.88 13.84
N LEU A 576 -19.23 -21.01 14.32
CA LEU A 576 -19.53 -19.60 14.58
C LEU A 576 -19.71 -18.77 13.30
N SER A 577 -19.31 -19.30 12.13
CA SER A 577 -19.51 -18.66 10.84
C SER A 577 -20.88 -18.97 10.22
N VAL A 578 -21.59 -19.99 10.70
CA VAL A 578 -22.88 -20.45 10.15
C VAL A 578 -24.01 -20.10 11.12
N ILE A 579 -24.62 -18.92 10.94
CA ILE A 579 -25.62 -18.37 11.87
C ILE A 579 -27.03 -18.53 11.29
N PRO A 580 -27.99 -19.11 12.04
CA PRO A 580 -29.40 -19.09 11.66
C PRO A 580 -29.91 -17.66 11.43
N GLY A 581 -30.50 -17.37 10.27
CA GLY A 581 -30.90 -16.01 9.88
C GLY A 581 -31.89 -15.36 10.83
N LYS A 582 -32.79 -16.14 11.45
CA LYS A 582 -33.66 -15.66 12.54
C LYS A 582 -32.85 -15.11 13.72
N LEU A 583 -31.76 -15.78 14.07
CA LEU A 583 -30.86 -15.35 15.15
C LEU A 583 -30.08 -14.07 14.79
N TYR A 584 -29.80 -13.90 13.50
CA TYR A 584 -28.99 -12.78 13.01
C TYR A 584 -29.79 -11.48 12.83
N TYR A 585 -31.01 -11.57 12.28
CA TYR A 585 -31.83 -10.41 11.90
C TYR A 585 -32.99 -10.09 12.86
N GLU A 586 -33.59 -11.08 13.53
CA GLU A 586 -34.91 -10.92 14.18
C GLU A 586 -34.91 -11.03 15.72
N THR A 587 -33.86 -11.59 16.33
CA THR A 587 -33.80 -11.87 17.78
C THR A 587 -33.00 -10.86 18.59
N SER A 588 -33.15 -10.95 19.92
CA SER A 588 -32.38 -10.15 20.88
C SER A 588 -30.90 -10.56 20.91
N HIS A 589 -30.01 -9.60 21.22
CA HIS A 589 -28.56 -9.86 21.38
C HIS A 589 -28.27 -11.03 22.33
N LYS A 590 -29.07 -11.17 23.38
CA LYS A 590 -28.94 -12.22 24.40
C LYS A 590 -29.18 -13.64 23.85
N GLU A 591 -30.11 -13.81 22.91
CA GLU A 591 -30.40 -15.11 22.30
C GLU A 591 -29.27 -15.56 21.37
N LEU A 592 -28.65 -14.61 20.65
CA LEU A 592 -27.47 -14.89 19.85
C LEU A 592 -26.27 -15.26 20.73
N GLU A 593 -26.00 -14.49 21.80
CA GLU A 593 -24.95 -14.80 22.77
C GLU A 593 -25.14 -16.19 23.39
N THR A 594 -26.39 -16.54 23.74
CA THR A 594 -26.70 -17.87 24.30
C THR A 594 -26.42 -18.98 23.27
N TRP A 595 -26.71 -18.75 21.98
CA TRP A 595 -26.38 -19.70 20.93
C TRP A 595 -24.86 -19.83 20.73
N GLU A 596 -24.13 -18.71 20.69
CA GLU A 596 -22.66 -18.69 20.61
C GLU A 596 -22.04 -19.45 21.79
N ASP A 597 -22.48 -19.17 23.02
CA ASP A 597 -22.01 -19.82 24.24
C ASP A 597 -22.26 -21.34 24.20
N ASN A 598 -23.40 -21.80 23.67
CA ASN A 598 -23.68 -23.23 23.50
C ASN A 598 -22.73 -23.89 22.48
N VAL A 599 -22.47 -23.22 21.35
CA VAL A 599 -21.51 -23.71 20.34
C VAL A 599 -20.12 -23.80 20.95
N ILE A 600 -19.69 -22.75 21.66
CA ILE A 600 -18.40 -22.71 22.34
C ILE A 600 -18.30 -23.84 23.36
N GLN A 601 -19.26 -23.95 24.27
CA GLN A 601 -19.26 -24.96 25.34
C GLN A 601 -19.17 -26.38 24.76
N SER A 602 -19.86 -26.67 23.66
CA SER A 602 -19.76 -28.00 23.02
C SER A 602 -18.34 -28.36 22.57
N HIS A 603 -17.57 -27.39 22.06
CA HIS A 603 -16.17 -27.60 21.66
C HIS A 603 -15.23 -27.74 22.86
N PHE A 604 -15.52 -27.04 23.97
CA PHE A 604 -14.83 -27.28 25.24
C PHE A 604 -15.06 -28.70 25.76
N ASP A 605 -16.29 -29.22 25.63
CA ASP A 605 -16.63 -30.58 26.03
C ASP A 605 -15.91 -31.64 25.17
N TYR A 606 -15.77 -31.42 23.85
CA TYR A 606 -15.00 -32.29 22.96
C TYR A 606 -13.52 -32.33 23.35
N ILE A 607 -12.90 -31.16 23.59
CA ILE A 607 -11.50 -31.08 24.05
C ILE A 607 -11.32 -31.77 25.42
N ALA A 608 -12.27 -31.63 26.33
CA ALA A 608 -12.21 -32.29 27.64
C ALA A 608 -12.31 -33.82 27.56
N LYS A 609 -13.00 -34.34 26.53
CA LYS A 609 -13.14 -35.78 26.26
C LYS A 609 -12.05 -36.35 25.33
N ASP A 610 -11.17 -35.49 24.83
CA ASP A 610 -10.17 -35.83 23.80
C ASP A 610 -10.81 -36.37 22.50
N GLU A 611 -11.97 -35.81 22.13
CA GLU A 611 -12.77 -36.20 20.97
C GLU A 611 -12.65 -35.16 19.83
N ILE A 612 -12.68 -35.62 18.58
CA ILE A 612 -12.69 -34.75 17.40
C ILE A 612 -14.15 -34.45 17.01
N SER A 613 -14.52 -33.18 16.93
CA SER A 613 -15.83 -32.77 16.43
C SER A 613 -15.98 -33.02 14.92
N GLU A 614 -17.22 -33.22 14.46
CA GLU A 614 -17.52 -33.17 13.03
C GLU A 614 -17.56 -31.70 12.56
N LEU A 615 -17.13 -31.46 11.32
CA LEU A 615 -17.24 -30.12 10.73
C LEU A 615 -18.72 -29.78 10.50
N PRO A 616 -19.14 -28.52 10.74
CA PRO A 616 -20.50 -28.11 10.47
C PRO A 616 -20.75 -28.08 8.95
N GLY A 617 -21.94 -28.52 8.52
CA GLY A 617 -22.37 -28.31 7.14
C GLY A 617 -22.61 -26.82 6.86
N ILE A 618 -22.31 -26.37 5.63
CA ILE A 618 -22.47 -24.97 5.21
C ILE A 618 -23.61 -24.87 4.19
N PRO A 619 -24.86 -24.72 4.64
CA PRO A 619 -26.01 -24.75 3.76
C PRO A 619 -26.11 -23.50 2.87
N THR A 620 -26.66 -23.68 1.67
CA THR A 620 -26.97 -22.61 0.71
C THR A 620 -28.35 -21.97 0.95
N ALA A 621 -29.09 -22.43 1.95
CA ALA A 621 -30.42 -21.92 2.26
C ALA A 621 -30.36 -20.44 2.67
N ARG A 622 -31.22 -19.60 2.06
CA ARG A 622 -31.33 -18.16 2.37
C ARG A 622 -31.68 -17.85 3.84
N SER A 623 -32.19 -18.83 4.58
CA SER A 623 -32.44 -18.72 6.02
C SER A 623 -31.18 -18.81 6.88
N ILE A 624 -29.99 -18.92 6.29
CA ILE A 624 -28.70 -19.05 6.98
C ILE A 624 -27.75 -17.94 6.53
N VAL A 625 -27.25 -17.18 7.50
CA VAL A 625 -26.21 -16.17 7.31
C VAL A 625 -24.85 -16.84 7.46
N PHE A 626 -24.01 -16.71 6.44
CA PHE A 626 -22.63 -17.17 6.48
C PHE A 626 -21.69 -15.97 6.61
N ILE A 627 -20.88 -15.94 7.66
CA ILE A 627 -19.92 -14.86 7.93
C ILE A 627 -18.59 -15.23 7.27
N HIS A 628 -18.41 -14.84 6.00
CA HIS A 628 -17.25 -15.23 5.20
C HIS A 628 -15.91 -14.90 5.85
N GLY A 629 -15.78 -13.70 6.44
CA GLY A 629 -14.53 -13.27 7.07
C GLY A 629 -14.11 -14.14 8.26
N ASN A 630 -15.07 -14.67 9.03
CA ASN A 630 -14.76 -15.58 10.14
C ASN A 630 -14.22 -16.92 9.61
N ALA A 631 -14.85 -17.48 8.58
CA ALA A 631 -14.42 -18.72 7.95
C ALA A 631 -13.04 -18.57 7.29
N GLU A 632 -12.79 -17.42 6.65
CA GLU A 632 -11.50 -17.10 6.02
C GLU A 632 -10.34 -17.25 7.01
N TYR A 633 -10.48 -16.73 8.23
CA TYR A 633 -9.42 -16.78 9.25
C TYR A 633 -9.04 -18.21 9.65
N GLY A 634 -9.99 -19.14 9.70
CA GLY A 634 -9.73 -20.54 10.03
C GLY A 634 -9.16 -21.36 8.87
N LEU A 635 -9.50 -20.98 7.63
CA LEU A 635 -9.09 -21.70 6.41
C LEU A 635 -7.71 -21.26 5.91
N TYR A 636 -7.28 -20.04 6.23
CA TYR A 636 -6.10 -19.39 5.63
C TYR A 636 -4.78 -20.18 5.81
N ALA A 637 -4.52 -20.75 6.99
CA ALA A 637 -3.24 -21.39 7.32
C ALA A 637 -3.31 -22.94 7.36
N LEU A 638 -4.32 -23.55 6.74
CA LEU A 638 -4.46 -25.00 6.74
C LEU A 638 -3.34 -25.68 5.92
N PRO A 639 -2.65 -26.71 6.47
CA PRO A 639 -1.64 -27.48 5.75
C PRO A 639 -2.33 -28.50 4.81
N LEU A 640 -2.98 -28.01 3.75
CA LEU A 640 -3.83 -28.83 2.87
C LEU A 640 -3.07 -30.02 2.27
N THR A 641 -1.81 -29.83 1.85
CA THR A 641 -1.00 -30.89 1.26
C THR A 641 -0.74 -32.03 2.24
N GLU A 642 -0.44 -31.71 3.49
CA GLU A 642 -0.22 -32.68 4.57
C GLU A 642 -1.53 -33.38 4.93
N LEU A 643 -2.62 -32.62 5.08
CA LEU A 643 -3.93 -33.16 5.44
C LEU A 643 -4.53 -34.04 4.35
N CYS A 644 -4.19 -33.82 3.07
CA CYS A 644 -4.66 -34.69 1.99
C CYS A 644 -3.91 -36.02 1.88
N ARG A 645 -2.84 -36.25 2.68
CA ARG A 645 -2.11 -37.53 2.67
C ARG A 645 -2.90 -38.68 3.31
N ASP A 646 -3.73 -38.38 4.31
CA ASP A 646 -4.64 -39.35 4.90
C ASP A 646 -6.01 -39.29 4.21
N SER A 647 -6.59 -40.47 3.94
CA SER A 647 -7.83 -40.56 3.16
C SER A 647 -9.05 -40.06 3.93
N ALA A 648 -9.07 -40.20 5.27
CA ALA A 648 -10.20 -39.76 6.07
C ALA A 648 -10.21 -38.22 6.19
N THR A 649 -9.06 -37.60 6.44
CA THR A 649 -8.92 -36.14 6.47
C THR A 649 -9.12 -35.51 5.09
N LYS A 650 -8.63 -36.15 4.02
CA LYS A 650 -8.91 -35.71 2.64
C LYS A 650 -10.42 -35.68 2.36
N ASN A 651 -11.16 -36.72 2.71
CA ASN A 651 -12.61 -36.76 2.51
C ASN A 651 -13.35 -35.64 3.28
N LYS A 652 -12.90 -35.31 4.51
CA LYS A 652 -13.43 -34.17 5.26
C LYS A 652 -13.20 -32.84 4.54
N LEU A 653 -12.00 -32.63 4.00
CA LEU A 653 -11.66 -31.41 3.25
C LEU A 653 -12.42 -31.32 1.93
N LEU A 654 -12.66 -32.45 1.24
CA LEU A 654 -13.46 -32.47 0.02
C LEU A 654 -14.92 -32.10 0.29
N GLN A 655 -15.53 -32.65 1.35
CA GLN A 655 -16.89 -32.25 1.75
C GLN A 655 -16.97 -30.76 2.12
N LEU A 656 -15.97 -30.26 2.86
CA LEU A 656 -15.88 -28.84 3.17
C LEU A 656 -15.72 -27.98 1.91
N CYS A 657 -14.93 -28.42 0.94
CA CYS A 657 -14.77 -27.75 -0.35
C CYS A 657 -16.11 -27.69 -1.10
N ASP A 658 -16.85 -28.79 -1.16
CA ASP A 658 -18.16 -28.85 -1.82
C ASP A 658 -19.15 -27.85 -1.21
N ASP A 659 -19.22 -27.84 0.12
CA ASP A 659 -20.06 -26.93 0.90
C ASP A 659 -19.69 -25.45 0.65
N LEU A 660 -18.39 -25.11 0.70
CA LEU A 660 -17.91 -23.74 0.49
C LEU A 660 -18.09 -23.27 -0.95
N VAL A 661 -17.82 -24.12 -1.95
CA VAL A 661 -18.02 -23.81 -3.37
C VAL A 661 -19.50 -23.60 -3.66
N ALA A 662 -20.37 -24.51 -3.19
CA ALA A 662 -21.81 -24.40 -3.35
C ALA A 662 -22.36 -23.12 -2.69
N ARG A 663 -21.90 -22.80 -1.47
CA ARG A 663 -22.27 -21.56 -0.78
C ARG A 663 -21.83 -20.32 -1.54
N THR A 664 -20.60 -20.30 -2.02
CA THR A 664 -20.05 -19.16 -2.78
C THR A 664 -20.81 -18.92 -4.07
N ILE A 665 -21.15 -19.97 -4.82
CA ILE A 665 -21.98 -19.86 -6.01
C ILE A 665 -23.35 -19.28 -5.65
N ALA A 666 -24.01 -19.83 -4.63
CA ALA A 666 -25.33 -19.36 -4.20
C ALA A 666 -25.35 -17.88 -3.80
N ASP A 667 -24.30 -17.41 -3.13
CA ASP A 667 -24.17 -16.00 -2.70
C ASP A 667 -23.91 -15.03 -3.88
N ASN A 668 -23.45 -15.53 -5.05
CA ASN A 668 -23.19 -14.71 -6.24
C ASN A 668 -24.30 -14.80 -7.30
N LEU A 669 -25.20 -15.79 -7.21
CA LEU A 669 -26.32 -15.93 -8.14
C LEU A 669 -27.30 -14.73 -8.05
N PRO A 670 -27.92 -14.31 -9.17
CA PRO A 670 -28.92 -13.25 -9.18
C PRO A 670 -30.15 -13.59 -8.32
N VAL A 671 -30.74 -12.59 -7.65
CA VAL A 671 -31.99 -12.77 -6.89
C VAL A 671 -33.20 -12.56 -7.80
N ASP A 672 -34.11 -13.54 -7.83
CA ASP A 672 -35.36 -13.49 -8.60
C ASP A 672 -36.11 -12.16 -8.46
N GLY A 673 -36.46 -11.55 -9.60
CA GLY A 673 -37.27 -10.32 -9.66
C GLY A 673 -36.49 -9.01 -9.48
N LYS A 674 -35.17 -9.05 -9.30
CA LYS A 674 -34.32 -7.85 -9.32
C LYS A 674 -33.38 -7.89 -10.54
N PRO A 675 -33.31 -6.80 -11.34
CA PRO A 675 -32.42 -6.74 -12.51
C PRO A 675 -30.93 -6.60 -12.15
N TYR A 676 -30.57 -6.54 -10.86
CA TYR A 676 -29.21 -6.42 -10.35
C TYR A 676 -29.00 -7.37 -9.17
N SER A 677 -27.80 -7.92 -9.04
CA SER A 677 -27.34 -8.66 -7.86
C SER A 677 -27.42 -7.77 -6.61
N GLU A 678 -27.50 -8.37 -5.42
CA GLU A 678 -27.49 -7.62 -4.15
C GLU A 678 -26.30 -6.63 -4.07
N PRO A 679 -26.45 -5.50 -3.36
CA PRO A 679 -25.39 -4.49 -3.22
C PRO A 679 -24.11 -4.99 -2.51
N HIS A 680 -24.02 -6.26 -2.11
CA HIS A 680 -22.95 -6.81 -1.29
C HIS A 680 -22.51 -8.22 -1.74
N LYS A 681 -22.06 -8.39 -2.99
CA LYS A 681 -21.26 -9.59 -3.34
C LYS A 681 -20.04 -9.68 -2.40
N PRO A 682 -19.62 -10.87 -1.94
CA PRO A 682 -18.53 -10.99 -0.98
C PRO A 682 -17.17 -10.92 -1.72
N TYR A 683 -16.83 -9.72 -2.21
CA TYR A 683 -15.68 -9.49 -3.10
C TYR A 683 -14.33 -9.93 -2.56
N MET A 684 -14.14 -9.95 -1.22
CA MET A 684 -12.90 -10.46 -0.62
C MET A 684 -12.89 -11.98 -0.48
N TRP A 685 -14.06 -12.60 -0.34
CA TRP A 685 -14.20 -14.03 -0.12
C TRP A 685 -14.02 -14.84 -1.41
N ASN A 686 -14.63 -14.40 -2.51
CA ASN A 686 -14.58 -15.11 -3.80
C ASN A 686 -13.12 -15.41 -4.24
N PRO A 687 -12.20 -14.43 -4.32
CA PRO A 687 -10.81 -14.70 -4.67
C PRO A 687 -10.13 -15.59 -3.61
N PHE A 688 -10.42 -15.42 -2.33
CA PHE A 688 -9.85 -16.26 -1.27
C PHE A 688 -10.20 -17.74 -1.45
N ILE A 689 -11.49 -18.07 -1.58
CA ILE A 689 -11.93 -19.46 -1.62
C ILE A 689 -11.47 -20.18 -2.90
N PHE A 690 -11.41 -19.50 -4.04
CA PHE A 690 -10.93 -20.12 -5.27
C PHE A 690 -9.39 -20.16 -5.37
N ASN A 691 -8.67 -19.24 -4.72
CA ASN A 691 -7.23 -19.43 -4.46
C ASN A 691 -7.00 -20.66 -3.57
N TRP A 692 -7.77 -20.81 -2.48
CA TRP A 692 -7.71 -21.95 -1.58
C TRP A 692 -8.04 -23.27 -2.30
N ALA A 693 -9.09 -23.30 -3.12
CA ALA A 693 -9.47 -24.47 -3.91
C ALA A 693 -8.42 -24.83 -4.97
N ALA A 694 -7.82 -23.83 -5.63
CA ALA A 694 -6.70 -24.05 -6.55
C ALA A 694 -5.46 -24.59 -5.84
N TYR A 695 -5.20 -24.18 -4.59
CA TYR A 695 -4.12 -24.75 -3.78
C TYR A 695 -4.43 -26.20 -3.35
N LEU A 696 -5.66 -26.48 -2.91
CA LEU A 696 -6.14 -27.82 -2.57
C LEU A 696 -5.97 -28.79 -3.75
N ALA A 697 -6.30 -28.34 -4.97
CA ALA A 697 -6.21 -29.13 -6.20
C ALA A 697 -4.81 -29.72 -6.48
N LYS A 698 -3.74 -29.17 -5.90
CA LYS A 698 -2.39 -29.77 -5.96
C LYS A 698 -2.33 -31.19 -5.39
N SER A 699 -3.19 -31.49 -4.43
CA SER A 699 -3.23 -32.75 -3.69
C SER A 699 -4.39 -33.65 -4.12
N LEU A 700 -5.11 -33.26 -5.17
CA LEU A 700 -6.23 -34.00 -5.71
C LEU A 700 -5.83 -34.66 -7.02
N SER A 701 -6.54 -35.72 -7.41
CA SER A 701 -6.51 -36.23 -8.78
C SER A 701 -7.31 -35.32 -9.71
N VAL A 702 -7.11 -35.46 -11.03
CA VAL A 702 -7.87 -34.72 -12.04
C VAL A 702 -9.38 -34.92 -11.84
N GLU A 703 -9.80 -36.14 -11.50
CA GLU A 703 -11.22 -36.51 -11.39
C GLU A 703 -11.87 -35.92 -10.15
N GLU A 704 -11.14 -35.87 -9.05
CA GLU A 704 -11.57 -35.17 -7.83
C GLU A 704 -11.66 -33.66 -8.09
N THR A 705 -10.67 -33.05 -8.74
CA THR A 705 -10.72 -31.63 -9.10
C THR A 705 -11.90 -31.32 -10.02
N ARG A 706 -12.16 -32.18 -11.01
CA ARG A 706 -13.31 -32.07 -11.91
C ARG A 706 -14.63 -32.09 -11.16
N HIS A 707 -14.77 -33.04 -10.22
CA HIS A 707 -16.00 -33.24 -9.48
C HIS A 707 -16.29 -32.09 -8.50
N HIS A 708 -15.31 -31.77 -7.64
CA HIS A 708 -15.50 -30.88 -6.49
C HIS A 708 -15.34 -29.39 -6.82
N ILE A 709 -14.57 -29.03 -7.85
CA ILE A 709 -14.24 -27.63 -8.16
C ILE A 709 -14.76 -27.22 -9.54
N LEU A 710 -14.42 -28.00 -10.58
CA LEU A 710 -14.65 -27.56 -11.96
C LEU A 710 -16.13 -27.65 -12.37
N ARG A 711 -16.80 -28.79 -12.14
CA ARG A 711 -18.19 -29.00 -12.56
C ARG A 711 -19.15 -27.94 -11.97
N PRO A 712 -19.11 -27.61 -10.66
CA PRO A 712 -19.98 -26.57 -10.10
C PRO A 712 -19.83 -25.21 -10.78
N LEU A 713 -18.59 -24.79 -11.08
CA LEU A 713 -18.32 -23.53 -11.78
C LEU A 713 -18.75 -23.59 -13.24
N ARG A 714 -18.45 -24.69 -13.95
CA ARG A 714 -18.85 -24.88 -15.34
C ARG A 714 -20.35 -24.76 -15.52
N ASP A 715 -21.11 -25.41 -14.65
CA ASP A 715 -22.57 -25.47 -14.73
C ASP A 715 -23.21 -24.09 -14.45
N ASN A 716 -22.48 -23.18 -13.79
CA ASN A 716 -22.92 -21.83 -13.45
C ASN A 716 -22.17 -20.71 -14.20
N TRP A 717 -21.30 -21.05 -15.15
CA TRP A 717 -20.43 -20.11 -15.89
C TRP A 717 -21.19 -18.92 -16.48
N SER A 718 -22.36 -19.16 -17.08
CA SER A 718 -23.18 -18.13 -17.72
C SER A 718 -23.81 -17.13 -16.74
N GLN A 719 -23.86 -17.45 -15.44
CA GLN A 719 -24.48 -16.61 -14.41
C GLN A 719 -23.45 -15.92 -13.52
N VAL A 720 -22.31 -16.56 -13.26
CA VAL A 720 -21.25 -16.09 -12.34
C VAL A 720 -19.84 -16.25 -12.93
N PRO A 721 -19.55 -15.66 -14.11
CA PRO A 721 -18.24 -15.79 -14.77
C PRO A 721 -17.07 -15.30 -13.91
N GLU A 722 -17.29 -14.35 -12.99
CA GLU A 722 -16.28 -13.83 -12.07
C GLU A 722 -15.62 -14.92 -11.21
N LEU A 723 -16.36 -15.96 -10.81
CA LEU A 723 -15.80 -17.03 -9.97
C LEU A 723 -14.81 -17.91 -10.74
N THR A 724 -14.97 -18.00 -12.06
CA THR A 724 -13.99 -18.66 -12.93
C THR A 724 -12.72 -17.83 -13.07
N ALA A 725 -12.83 -16.49 -13.07
CA ALA A 725 -11.66 -15.62 -13.03
C ALA A 725 -10.86 -15.83 -11.74
N ASP A 726 -11.53 -15.88 -10.60
CA ASP A 726 -10.90 -16.15 -9.31
C ASP A 726 -10.17 -17.51 -9.30
N LEU A 727 -10.77 -18.55 -9.88
CA LEU A 727 -10.12 -19.86 -10.02
C LEU A 727 -8.88 -19.81 -10.91
N LEU A 728 -8.97 -19.18 -12.09
CA LEU A 728 -7.83 -19.01 -13.00
C LEU A 728 -6.68 -18.27 -12.29
N ASN A 729 -6.99 -17.22 -11.55
CA ASN A 729 -6.00 -16.48 -10.78
C ASN A 729 -5.31 -17.36 -9.71
N GLY A 730 -6.07 -18.25 -9.06
CA GLY A 730 -5.52 -19.25 -8.13
C GLY A 730 -4.58 -20.25 -8.80
N TYR A 731 -4.93 -20.75 -9.98
CA TYR A 731 -4.04 -21.62 -10.76
C TYR A 731 -2.75 -20.91 -11.19
N ILE A 732 -2.84 -19.65 -11.61
CA ILE A 732 -1.66 -18.84 -11.93
C ILE A 732 -0.74 -18.74 -10.72
N SER A 733 -1.31 -18.36 -9.57
CA SER A 733 -0.57 -18.07 -8.33
C SER A 733 0.04 -19.32 -7.69
N HIS A 734 -0.63 -20.47 -7.79
CA HIS A 734 -0.25 -21.67 -7.06
C HIS A 734 0.27 -22.81 -7.92
N GLN A 735 -0.01 -22.88 -9.22
CA GLN A 735 0.39 -24.05 -10.02
C GLN A 735 1.12 -23.73 -11.33
N ILE A 736 1.08 -22.48 -11.81
CA ILE A 736 1.65 -22.13 -13.12
C ILE A 736 2.90 -21.26 -12.99
N ALA A 737 2.85 -20.12 -12.30
CA ALA A 737 3.91 -19.10 -12.33
C ALA A 737 5.20 -19.46 -11.54
N TYR A 738 5.53 -20.75 -11.41
CA TYR A 738 6.72 -21.27 -10.74
C TYR A 738 7.86 -21.55 -11.71
N VAL A 739 9.10 -21.52 -11.23
CA VAL A 739 10.31 -21.77 -12.03
C VAL A 739 10.32 -23.18 -12.62
N GLU A 740 9.84 -24.19 -11.88
CA GLU A 740 9.82 -25.58 -12.37
C GLU A 740 8.78 -25.81 -13.49
N GLY A 741 7.82 -24.90 -13.65
CA GLY A 741 6.72 -25.04 -14.61
C GLY A 741 5.54 -25.90 -14.10
N PRO A 742 4.43 -25.92 -14.84
CA PRO A 742 3.22 -26.64 -14.46
C PRO A 742 3.34 -28.15 -14.67
N THR A 743 2.63 -28.94 -13.85
CA THR A 743 2.52 -30.39 -14.04
C THR A 743 1.62 -30.75 -15.22
N ALA A 744 1.70 -31.99 -15.72
CA ALA A 744 0.80 -32.48 -16.78
C ALA A 744 -0.69 -32.39 -16.37
N GLN A 745 -0.99 -32.70 -15.10
CA GLN A 745 -2.33 -32.55 -14.53
C GLN A 745 -2.78 -31.08 -14.49
N THR A 746 -1.90 -30.16 -14.07
CA THR A 746 -2.18 -28.72 -14.07
C THR A 746 -2.49 -28.23 -15.49
N LEU A 747 -1.72 -28.67 -16.49
CA LEU A 747 -1.96 -28.32 -17.89
C LEU A 747 -3.28 -28.87 -18.41
N GLU A 748 -3.65 -30.10 -18.05
CA GLU A 748 -4.92 -30.70 -18.42
C GLU A 748 -6.10 -29.90 -17.86
N ILE A 749 -6.07 -29.59 -16.56
CA ILE A 749 -7.11 -28.81 -15.89
C ILE A 749 -7.19 -27.38 -16.44
N TRP A 750 -6.05 -26.71 -16.63
CA TRP A 750 -6.00 -25.37 -17.20
C TRP A 750 -6.61 -25.34 -18.61
N LYS A 751 -6.25 -26.31 -19.46
CA LYS A 751 -6.81 -26.46 -20.81
C LYS A 751 -8.33 -26.69 -20.74
N GLU A 752 -8.82 -27.48 -19.79
CA GLU A 752 -10.25 -27.74 -19.62
C GLU A 752 -11.03 -26.47 -19.24
N ILE A 753 -10.54 -25.69 -18.27
CA ILE A 753 -11.15 -24.41 -17.86
C ILE A 753 -11.16 -23.45 -19.06
N CYS A 754 -10.02 -23.26 -19.73
CA CYS A 754 -9.93 -22.37 -20.88
C CYS A 754 -10.88 -22.77 -22.01
N ASN A 755 -10.99 -24.08 -22.28
CA ASN A 755 -11.86 -24.57 -23.34
C ASN A 755 -13.35 -24.38 -23.03
N TRP A 756 -13.81 -24.60 -21.78
CA TRP A 756 -15.22 -24.32 -21.48
C TRP A 756 -15.56 -22.85 -21.68
N VAL A 757 -14.60 -21.93 -21.48
CA VAL A 757 -14.82 -20.50 -21.64
C VAL A 757 -14.85 -20.18 -23.12
N LEU A 758 -13.79 -20.56 -23.84
CA LEU A 758 -13.59 -20.21 -25.24
C LEU A 758 -14.60 -20.91 -26.18
N ASP A 759 -15.15 -22.04 -25.78
CA ASP A 759 -16.21 -22.75 -26.53
C ASP A 759 -17.63 -22.31 -26.14
N SER A 760 -17.76 -21.37 -25.19
CA SER A 760 -19.07 -20.94 -24.70
C SER A 760 -19.80 -20.02 -25.70
N PRO A 761 -21.12 -20.16 -25.85
CA PRO A 761 -21.91 -19.30 -26.74
C PRO A 761 -21.91 -17.83 -26.31
N GLU A 762 -21.73 -17.56 -25.01
CA GLU A 762 -21.61 -16.22 -24.45
C GLU A 762 -20.38 -15.49 -25.02
N ILE A 763 -19.21 -16.14 -25.04
CA ILE A 763 -17.99 -15.57 -25.61
C ILE A 763 -18.13 -15.36 -27.12
N ALA A 764 -18.69 -16.33 -27.84
CA ALA A 764 -18.92 -16.20 -29.28
C ALA A 764 -19.81 -15.00 -29.61
N LYS A 765 -20.78 -14.68 -28.75
CA LYS A 765 -21.66 -13.53 -28.87
C LYS A 765 -20.93 -12.23 -28.48
N GLU A 766 -20.25 -12.19 -27.34
CA GLU A 766 -19.66 -10.96 -26.81
C GLU A 766 -18.39 -10.51 -27.54
N ALA A 767 -17.56 -11.44 -28.01
CA ALA A 767 -16.36 -11.09 -28.79
C ALA A 767 -16.71 -10.30 -30.07
N SER A 768 -17.92 -10.49 -30.59
CA SER A 768 -18.44 -9.78 -31.77
C SER A 768 -18.91 -8.34 -31.51
N TYR A 769 -19.05 -7.93 -30.25
CA TYR A 769 -19.42 -6.57 -29.87
C TYR A 769 -18.19 -5.70 -29.55
N ASP A 770 -18.34 -4.38 -29.69
CA ASP A 770 -17.32 -3.40 -29.25
C ASP A 770 -17.11 -3.40 -27.72
N TYR A 771 -18.12 -3.83 -26.97
CA TYR A 771 -18.11 -3.90 -25.50
C TYR A 771 -18.07 -5.35 -25.06
N LEU A 772 -17.14 -5.66 -24.17
CA LEU A 772 -17.01 -6.93 -23.49
C LEU A 772 -17.50 -6.74 -22.05
N ASP A 773 -18.33 -7.66 -21.55
CA ASP A 773 -18.73 -7.61 -20.14
C ASP A 773 -17.49 -7.62 -19.23
N ARG A 774 -17.55 -6.91 -18.10
CA ARG A 774 -16.40 -6.74 -17.21
C ARG A 774 -15.89 -8.08 -16.69
N ASP A 775 -16.80 -8.94 -16.25
CA ASP A 775 -16.47 -10.18 -15.55
C ASP A 775 -15.96 -11.22 -16.56
N ILE A 776 -16.54 -11.26 -17.77
CA ILE A 776 -16.01 -12.02 -18.91
C ILE A 776 -14.63 -11.49 -19.37
N GLY A 777 -14.46 -10.17 -19.42
CA GLY A 777 -13.20 -9.53 -19.76
C GLY A 777 -12.08 -9.90 -18.78
N GLU A 778 -12.41 -10.06 -17.51
CA GLU A 778 -11.47 -10.50 -16.48
C GLU A 778 -11.00 -11.94 -16.70
N VAL A 779 -11.91 -12.84 -17.06
CA VAL A 779 -11.57 -14.23 -17.40
C VAL A 779 -10.65 -14.28 -18.62
N LEU A 780 -10.98 -13.53 -19.67
CA LEU A 780 -10.20 -13.53 -20.92
C LEU A 780 -8.79 -12.97 -20.73
N GLN A 781 -8.57 -11.94 -19.91
CA GLN A 781 -7.22 -11.42 -19.64
C GLN A 781 -6.37 -12.45 -18.87
N LEU A 782 -6.96 -13.20 -17.92
CA LEU A 782 -6.24 -14.19 -17.12
C LEU A 782 -5.81 -15.41 -17.95
N ILE A 783 -6.59 -15.84 -18.96
CA ILE A 783 -6.21 -16.94 -19.87
C ILE A 783 -4.89 -16.65 -20.59
N VAL A 784 -4.62 -15.39 -20.93
CA VAL A 784 -3.35 -14.95 -21.55
C VAL A 784 -2.34 -14.41 -20.54
N PHE A 785 -2.52 -14.73 -19.26
CA PHE A 785 -1.65 -14.33 -18.14
C PHE A 785 -1.47 -12.82 -17.99
N THR A 786 -2.51 -12.05 -18.26
CA THR A 786 -2.54 -10.60 -18.06
C THR A 786 -3.59 -10.20 -17.05
N GLN A 787 -3.33 -9.13 -16.31
CA GLN A 787 -4.30 -8.56 -15.39
C GLN A 787 -4.05 -7.06 -15.27
N HIS A 788 -5.09 -6.23 -15.34
CA HIS A 788 -4.99 -4.77 -15.20
C HIS A 788 -3.96 -4.10 -16.14
N GLY A 789 -3.68 -4.71 -17.29
CA GLY A 789 -2.74 -4.18 -18.30
C GLY A 789 -1.27 -4.55 -18.08
N SER A 790 -0.95 -5.36 -17.06
CA SER A 790 0.38 -5.95 -16.82
C SER A 790 0.37 -7.46 -17.11
N SER A 791 1.56 -8.05 -17.26
CA SER A 791 1.73 -9.51 -17.31
C SER A 791 1.84 -10.06 -15.88
N ARG A 792 1.12 -11.14 -15.58
CA ARG A 792 1.18 -11.86 -14.30
C ARG A 792 2.40 -12.76 -14.18
N ILE A 793 3.05 -13.08 -15.31
CA ILE A 793 4.22 -13.93 -15.39
C ILE A 793 5.39 -13.10 -15.93
N LYS A 794 6.59 -13.36 -15.41
CA LYS A 794 7.82 -12.68 -15.85
C LYS A 794 8.22 -13.12 -17.26
N ASP A 795 8.76 -12.17 -18.03
CA ASP A 795 9.09 -12.35 -19.46
C ASP A 795 10.15 -13.41 -19.74
N ASP A 796 10.94 -13.80 -18.74
CA ASP A 796 12.00 -14.82 -18.82
C ASP A 796 11.51 -16.25 -18.48
N TRP A 797 10.21 -16.43 -18.23
CA TRP A 797 9.64 -17.72 -17.87
C TRP A 797 9.60 -18.71 -19.05
N GLN A 798 10.36 -19.80 -18.94
CA GLN A 798 10.68 -20.70 -20.06
C GLN A 798 9.54 -21.64 -20.50
N HIS A 799 8.45 -21.70 -19.75
CA HIS A 799 7.40 -22.71 -19.93
C HIS A 799 6.18 -22.22 -20.72
N ALA A 800 6.17 -20.98 -21.20
CA ALA A 800 5.02 -20.43 -21.90
C ALA A 800 4.69 -21.19 -23.21
N HIS A 801 5.67 -21.89 -23.82
CA HIS A 801 5.44 -22.75 -24.98
C HIS A 801 4.42 -23.87 -24.76
N LEU A 802 4.20 -24.29 -23.51
CA LEU A 802 3.21 -25.31 -23.14
C LEU A 802 1.75 -24.85 -23.34
N PHE A 803 1.54 -23.54 -23.50
CA PHE A 803 0.24 -22.89 -23.59
C PHE A 803 -0.09 -22.38 -25.01
N ILE A 804 0.81 -22.60 -25.98
CA ILE A 804 0.67 -22.05 -27.33
C ILE A 804 -0.66 -22.42 -28.00
N ASP A 805 -1.15 -23.65 -27.81
CA ASP A 805 -2.44 -24.10 -28.35
C ASP A 805 -3.62 -23.29 -27.80
N ILE A 806 -3.57 -22.97 -26.49
CA ILE A 806 -4.61 -22.18 -25.83
C ILE A 806 -4.52 -20.71 -26.26
N PHE A 807 -3.31 -20.16 -26.40
CA PHE A 807 -3.13 -18.81 -26.93
C PHE A 807 -3.64 -18.69 -28.36
N ASP A 808 -3.35 -19.65 -29.23
CA ASP A 808 -3.81 -19.65 -30.62
C ASP A 808 -5.35 -19.72 -30.70
N LYS A 809 -5.98 -20.57 -29.88
CA LYS A 809 -7.43 -20.64 -29.76
C LYS A 809 -8.02 -19.33 -29.24
N TRP A 810 -7.46 -18.78 -28.17
CA TRP A 810 -7.90 -17.53 -27.57
C TRP A 810 -7.82 -16.36 -28.57
N VAL A 811 -6.73 -16.27 -29.34
CA VAL A 811 -6.54 -15.26 -30.39
C VAL A 811 -7.64 -15.37 -31.45
N SER A 812 -7.99 -16.59 -31.83
CA SER A 812 -9.03 -16.86 -32.82
C SER A 812 -10.43 -16.45 -32.33
N VAL A 813 -10.73 -16.74 -31.06
CA VAL A 813 -12.06 -16.55 -30.47
C VAL A 813 -12.28 -15.11 -29.99
N ALA A 814 -11.31 -14.52 -29.28
CA ALA A 814 -11.49 -13.25 -28.58
C ALA A 814 -10.53 -12.15 -29.07
N GLY A 815 -9.40 -12.51 -29.69
CA GLY A 815 -8.33 -11.56 -30.00
C GLY A 815 -8.71 -10.40 -30.94
N HIS A 816 -9.83 -10.50 -31.65
CA HIS A 816 -10.35 -9.43 -32.53
C HIS A 816 -11.18 -8.37 -31.79
N ASN A 817 -11.61 -8.64 -30.55
CA ASN A 817 -12.28 -7.67 -29.70
C ASN A 817 -11.29 -6.59 -29.22
N PRO A 818 -11.61 -5.29 -29.26
CA PRO A 818 -10.66 -4.23 -28.90
C PRO A 818 -10.12 -4.29 -27.45
N TYR A 819 -10.93 -4.75 -26.49
CA TYR A 819 -10.51 -4.94 -25.10
C TYR A 819 -9.53 -6.11 -25.00
N ALA A 820 -9.90 -7.27 -25.52
CA ALA A 820 -9.06 -8.46 -25.51
C ALA A 820 -7.75 -8.22 -26.28
N TYR A 821 -7.80 -7.60 -27.46
CA TYR A 821 -6.60 -7.26 -28.23
C TYR A 821 -5.59 -6.40 -27.44
N SER A 822 -6.06 -5.52 -26.57
CA SER A 822 -5.18 -4.72 -25.72
C SER A 822 -4.37 -5.57 -24.72
N HIS A 823 -4.94 -6.68 -24.26
CA HIS A 823 -4.28 -7.67 -23.41
C HIS A 823 -3.40 -8.62 -24.20
N LEU A 824 -3.78 -8.98 -25.43
CA LEU A 824 -2.89 -9.68 -26.36
C LEU A 824 -1.59 -8.89 -26.56
N LEU A 825 -1.66 -7.58 -26.78
CA LEU A 825 -0.48 -6.72 -26.92
C LEU A 825 0.35 -6.64 -25.63
N THR A 826 -0.28 -6.70 -24.46
CA THR A 826 0.43 -6.79 -23.17
C THR A 826 1.18 -8.12 -23.08
N MET A 827 0.49 -9.23 -23.33
CA MET A 827 1.08 -10.57 -23.32
C MET A 827 2.25 -10.68 -24.30
N LEU A 828 2.09 -10.22 -25.55
CA LEU A 828 3.13 -10.24 -26.60
C LEU A 828 4.36 -9.37 -26.29
N ASN A 829 4.19 -8.30 -25.52
CA ASN A 829 5.32 -7.48 -25.08
C ASN A 829 6.06 -8.09 -23.89
N GLY A 830 5.41 -8.97 -23.12
CA GLY A 830 5.99 -9.73 -22.04
C GLY A 830 6.32 -11.18 -22.44
N ILE A 831 5.71 -12.14 -21.74
CA ILE A 831 5.92 -13.59 -21.96
C ILE A 831 5.67 -14.08 -23.38
N GLY A 832 4.89 -13.37 -24.20
CA GLY A 832 4.62 -13.75 -25.58
C GLY A 832 5.78 -13.44 -26.51
N TRP A 833 6.78 -12.68 -26.06
CA TRP A 833 7.94 -12.29 -26.87
C TRP A 833 8.75 -13.50 -27.37
N GLN A 834 8.76 -14.60 -26.61
CA GLN A 834 9.38 -15.87 -27.03
C GLN A 834 8.74 -16.52 -28.27
N PHE A 835 7.54 -16.09 -28.68
CA PHE A 835 6.89 -16.56 -29.90
C PHE A 835 7.14 -15.62 -31.11
N ALA A 836 7.89 -14.53 -30.91
CA ALA A 836 8.25 -13.63 -32.00
C ALA A 836 9.39 -14.20 -32.86
N PRO A 837 9.42 -13.93 -34.18
CA PRO A 837 8.45 -13.11 -34.92
C PRO A 837 7.27 -13.90 -35.50
N GLU A 838 7.39 -15.22 -35.68
CA GLU A 838 6.49 -16.06 -36.49
C GLU A 838 5.05 -16.08 -35.95
N SER A 839 4.79 -16.75 -34.82
CA SER A 839 3.42 -16.85 -34.27
C SER A 839 2.84 -15.49 -33.92
N THR A 840 3.68 -14.56 -33.45
CA THR A 840 3.26 -13.20 -33.13
C THR A 840 2.68 -12.48 -34.35
N LEU A 841 3.34 -12.52 -35.50
CA LEU A 841 2.86 -11.88 -36.72
C LEU A 841 1.61 -12.58 -37.28
N GLU A 842 1.52 -13.90 -37.16
CA GLU A 842 0.34 -14.67 -37.56
C GLU A 842 -0.89 -14.30 -36.70
N TRP A 843 -0.74 -14.25 -35.37
CA TRP A 843 -1.81 -13.88 -34.46
C TRP A 843 -2.31 -12.46 -34.69
N LEU A 844 -1.40 -11.49 -34.85
CA LEU A 844 -1.78 -10.10 -35.14
C LEU A 844 -2.54 -9.98 -36.47
N ASN A 845 -2.12 -10.68 -37.52
CA ASN A 845 -2.84 -10.70 -38.81
C ASN A 845 -4.21 -11.36 -38.71
N ARG A 846 -4.34 -12.43 -37.92
CA ARG A 846 -5.62 -13.12 -37.68
C ARG A 846 -6.61 -12.20 -36.96
N CYS A 847 -6.17 -11.53 -35.89
CA CYS A 847 -6.98 -10.51 -35.20
C CYS A 847 -7.42 -9.40 -36.15
N ALA A 848 -6.50 -8.88 -36.95
CA ALA A 848 -6.78 -7.82 -37.91
C ALA A 848 -7.78 -8.25 -38.99
N SER A 849 -7.74 -9.51 -39.42
CA SER A 849 -8.63 -10.05 -40.47
C SER A 849 -10.02 -10.38 -39.93
N ASN A 850 -10.13 -10.78 -38.66
CA ASN A 850 -11.39 -11.09 -37.99
C ASN A 850 -12.06 -9.86 -37.34
N ALA A 851 -11.40 -8.70 -37.36
CA ALA A 851 -11.96 -7.47 -36.81
C ALA A 851 -13.23 -7.06 -37.57
N VAL A 852 -14.38 -7.17 -36.91
CA VAL A 852 -15.71 -6.79 -37.46
C VAL A 852 -15.82 -5.27 -37.64
N HIS A 853 -15.01 -4.49 -36.91
CA HIS A 853 -15.03 -3.03 -36.92
C HIS A 853 -13.67 -2.44 -37.31
N SER A 854 -13.68 -1.50 -38.26
CA SER A 854 -12.48 -0.77 -38.72
C SER A 854 -11.82 0.09 -37.62
N LYS A 855 -12.47 0.26 -36.47
CA LYS A 855 -12.03 1.13 -35.35
C LYS A 855 -11.24 0.41 -34.26
N GLY A 856 -10.95 -0.89 -34.39
CA GLY A 856 -10.21 -1.65 -33.36
C GLY A 856 -8.83 -1.08 -33.02
N TYR A 857 -8.17 -0.44 -33.99
CA TYR A 857 -6.88 0.26 -33.80
C TYR A 857 -7.02 1.66 -33.17
N GLU A 858 -8.19 2.30 -33.28
CA GLU A 858 -8.46 3.63 -32.71
C GLU A 858 -8.79 3.58 -31.21
N GLN A 859 -9.15 2.40 -30.69
CA GLN A 859 -9.52 2.22 -29.29
C GLN A 859 -8.32 1.81 -28.43
N ARG A 860 -8.28 2.29 -27.17
CA ARG A 860 -7.29 1.89 -26.13
C ARG A 860 -5.81 2.03 -26.53
N GLY A 861 -5.50 2.87 -27.52
CA GLY A 861 -4.15 3.03 -28.05
C GLY A 861 -3.62 1.79 -28.80
N ASN A 862 -4.49 0.85 -29.18
CA ASN A 862 -4.11 -0.41 -29.80
C ASN A 862 -3.29 -0.23 -31.08
N GLY A 863 -3.62 0.75 -31.94
CA GLY A 863 -2.84 1.05 -33.14
C GLY A 863 -1.41 1.49 -32.84
N ARG A 864 -1.23 2.41 -31.90
CA ARG A 864 0.10 2.86 -31.44
C ARG A 864 0.89 1.71 -30.84
N ARG A 865 0.30 0.96 -29.91
CA ARG A 865 0.95 -0.19 -29.24
C ARG A 865 1.31 -1.31 -30.22
N THR A 866 0.48 -1.54 -31.24
CA THR A 866 0.80 -2.48 -32.33
C THR A 866 2.00 -1.99 -33.14
N ALA A 867 2.05 -0.70 -33.49
CA ALA A 867 3.20 -0.12 -34.20
C ALA A 867 4.49 -0.20 -33.37
N GLU A 868 4.43 0.04 -32.06
CA GLU A 868 5.56 -0.09 -31.14
C GLU A 868 6.08 -1.54 -31.08
N LEU A 869 5.17 -2.52 -31.00
CA LEU A 869 5.51 -3.94 -31.04
C LEU A 869 6.16 -4.33 -32.38
N LEU A 870 5.58 -3.90 -33.52
CA LEU A 870 6.14 -4.16 -34.84
C LEU A 870 7.52 -3.50 -35.04
N ASN A 871 7.75 -2.34 -34.44
CA ASN A 871 9.07 -1.70 -34.43
C ASN A 871 10.09 -2.55 -33.65
N ARG A 872 9.71 -3.05 -32.48
CA ARG A 872 10.55 -3.95 -31.67
C ARG A 872 10.86 -5.25 -32.42
N ILE A 873 9.86 -5.84 -33.08
CA ILE A 873 10.01 -7.04 -33.92
C ILE A 873 10.98 -6.78 -35.07
N TRP A 874 10.81 -5.66 -35.78
CA TRP A 874 11.70 -5.30 -36.89
C TRP A 874 13.15 -5.14 -36.43
N ASN A 875 13.38 -4.39 -35.36
CA ASN A 875 14.73 -4.15 -34.83
C ASN A 875 15.42 -5.44 -34.36
N SER A 876 14.66 -6.44 -33.92
CA SER A 876 15.19 -7.71 -33.42
C SER A 876 15.33 -8.78 -34.50
N PHE A 877 14.46 -8.77 -35.52
CA PHE A 877 14.31 -9.87 -36.49
C PHE A 877 14.37 -9.44 -37.96
N GLU A 878 14.86 -8.23 -38.29
CA GLU A 878 14.89 -7.69 -39.66
C GLU A 878 15.41 -8.70 -40.70
N ARG A 879 16.54 -9.36 -40.42
CA ARG A 879 17.14 -10.32 -41.37
C ARG A 879 16.24 -11.52 -41.64
N GLN A 880 15.59 -12.05 -40.60
CA GLN A 880 14.67 -13.18 -40.73
C GLN A 880 13.44 -12.77 -41.54
N ILE A 881 12.84 -11.61 -41.21
CA ILE A 881 11.67 -11.07 -41.91
C ILE A 881 11.97 -10.81 -43.38
N ARG A 882 13.15 -10.28 -43.73
CA ARG A 882 13.52 -10.01 -45.14
C ARG A 882 13.77 -11.28 -45.96
N ASN A 883 14.25 -12.34 -45.32
CA ASN A 883 14.64 -13.58 -46.00
C ASN A 883 13.48 -14.56 -46.16
N ASP A 884 12.42 -14.43 -45.35
CA ASP A 884 11.20 -15.24 -45.44
C ASP A 884 10.07 -14.44 -46.10
N LYS A 885 9.59 -14.91 -47.25
CA LYS A 885 8.53 -14.24 -48.01
C LYS A 885 7.22 -14.15 -47.24
N VAL A 886 6.88 -15.16 -46.45
CA VAL A 886 5.62 -15.22 -45.69
C VAL A 886 5.67 -14.24 -44.53
N LEU A 887 6.78 -14.20 -43.78
CA LEU A 887 6.95 -13.23 -42.69
C LEU A 887 6.99 -11.79 -43.20
N LEU A 888 7.64 -11.56 -44.35
CA LEU A 888 7.64 -10.24 -44.98
C LEU A 888 6.22 -9.79 -45.36
N GLU A 889 5.41 -10.69 -45.90
CA GLU A 889 4.02 -10.41 -46.26
C GLU A 889 3.16 -10.11 -45.02
N LEU A 890 3.22 -10.97 -43.99
CA LEU A 890 2.50 -10.77 -42.72
C LEU A 890 2.88 -9.45 -42.05
N TYR A 891 4.18 -9.13 -41.99
CA TYR A 891 4.66 -7.88 -41.42
C TYR A 891 4.19 -6.67 -42.23
N SER A 892 4.33 -6.73 -43.56
CA SER A 892 3.92 -5.65 -44.46
C SER A 892 2.43 -5.36 -44.35
N ASN A 893 1.58 -6.40 -44.34
CA ASN A 893 0.13 -6.26 -44.22
C ASN A 893 -0.27 -5.45 -42.97
N LEU A 894 0.35 -5.72 -41.83
CA LEU A 894 0.07 -4.98 -40.59
C LEU A 894 0.56 -3.53 -40.67
N VAL A 895 1.76 -3.29 -41.21
CA VAL A 895 2.31 -1.92 -41.35
C VAL A 895 1.43 -1.07 -42.27
N TYR A 896 1.02 -1.59 -43.43
CA TYR A 896 0.18 -0.85 -44.36
C TYR A 896 -1.20 -0.54 -43.76
N ARG A 897 -1.82 -1.49 -43.05
CA ARG A 897 -3.07 -1.24 -42.32
C ARG A 897 -2.93 -0.13 -41.29
N LEU A 898 -1.82 -0.10 -40.53
CA LEU A 898 -1.58 0.94 -39.54
C LEU A 898 -1.34 2.32 -40.18
N VAL A 899 -0.70 2.37 -41.34
CA VAL A 899 -0.54 3.60 -42.13
C VAL A 899 -1.90 4.13 -42.61
N GLU A 900 -2.78 3.25 -43.11
CA GLU A 900 -4.13 3.63 -43.53
C GLU A 900 -4.97 4.18 -42.37
N THR A 901 -4.77 3.67 -41.15
CA THR A 901 -5.42 4.20 -39.93
C THR A 901 -4.78 5.48 -39.38
N GLY A 902 -3.72 6.00 -40.00
CA GLY A 902 -3.10 7.27 -39.62
C GLY A 902 -2.14 7.20 -38.41
N ILE A 903 -1.61 6.03 -38.06
CA ILE A 903 -0.66 5.89 -36.93
C ILE A 903 0.73 6.42 -37.33
N PRO A 904 1.28 7.45 -36.67
CA PRO A 904 2.52 8.11 -37.11
C PRO A 904 3.72 7.16 -37.21
N LEU A 905 3.92 6.28 -36.21
CA LEU A 905 5.04 5.33 -36.18
C LEU A 905 5.00 4.33 -37.35
N ALA A 906 3.82 4.03 -37.89
CA ALA A 906 3.68 3.11 -39.02
C ALA A 906 4.29 3.66 -40.32
N SER A 907 4.32 4.99 -40.49
CA SER A 907 4.95 5.62 -41.65
C SER A 907 6.47 5.41 -41.66
N VAL A 908 7.11 5.37 -40.48
CA VAL A 908 8.54 5.07 -40.32
C VAL A 908 8.81 3.58 -40.65
N LEU A 909 7.97 2.67 -40.14
CA LEU A 909 8.08 1.24 -40.44
C LEU A 909 7.92 0.93 -41.94
N ARG A 910 7.03 1.66 -42.63
CA ARG A 910 6.88 1.56 -44.08
C ARG A 910 8.15 1.99 -44.82
N GLN A 911 8.81 3.07 -44.39
CA GLN A 911 10.07 3.51 -45.01
C GLN A 911 11.19 2.47 -44.83
N ASN A 912 11.24 1.81 -43.67
CA ASN A 912 12.17 0.71 -43.41
C ASN A 912 11.94 -0.49 -44.34
N LEU A 913 10.66 -0.84 -44.62
CA LEU A 913 10.29 -1.87 -45.59
C LEU A 913 10.72 -1.50 -47.01
N GLU A 914 10.49 -0.25 -47.42
CA GLU A 914 10.82 0.29 -48.75
C GLU A 914 12.33 0.52 -48.98
N GLY A 915 13.18 0.30 -47.96
CA GLY A 915 14.63 0.48 -48.05
C GLY A 915 15.07 1.96 -48.10
N ARG A 916 14.20 2.89 -47.70
CA ARG A 916 14.47 4.33 -47.69
C ARG A 916 14.91 4.74 -46.28
N ARG A 917 16.22 4.64 -45.97
CA ARG A 917 16.76 5.21 -44.72
C ARG A 917 16.66 6.73 -44.77
N SER A 918 15.82 7.35 -43.95
CA SER A 918 15.98 8.76 -43.60
C SER A 918 17.10 8.88 -42.57
N VAL A 919 18.15 9.61 -42.92
CA VAL A 919 19.13 10.11 -41.96
C VAL A 919 18.44 11.19 -41.14
N LEU A 920 18.07 10.89 -39.89
CA LEU A 920 17.85 11.86 -38.82
C LEU A 920 18.30 11.23 -37.50
#